data_AF-A0A536MGE9-F1
#
_entry.id   AF-A0A536MGE9-F1
#
_cell.length_a   1.000
_cell.length_b   1.000
_cell.length_c   1.000
_cell.angle_alpha   90.00
_cell.angle_beta   90.00
_cell.angle_gamma   90.00
#
_symmetry.space_group_name_H-M   'P 1'
#
loop_
_entity.id
_entity.type
_entity.pdbx_description
1 polymer ?
#
loop_
_entity_poly.entity_id
_entity_poly.type
_entity_poly.pdbx_seq_one_letter_code
_entity_poly.pdbx_strand_id
1 'polypeptide(L)'
;MRRMPAPITPEDLYRFRWIDHVRLSPDGERVAYQVGWADAGARQSRSRIVVRRLLDPEPVEPTAGVLRDHSPEWSPDGRSLAFVSRVGAADQLFVLDVTTGAAAQQLSSVPDGVGLPRWSPDGKRIAFLGSVLADPDAVVDDPRPPESRDQLRRAPVARVVRRLDYKHDGRGYVDGRMHHLYVASATGGDVKQLTDGAWDVSDFDWSPDSSRLVVAGNAEPGSDLQRELHLYLVDLETNLVRLGGGFYLSSPIWSPKGDMIAFIAPNGLDVGLLERMWVVPLAGGGPRCLTADFDQAVNDSVINDMRAGHATRVIWSAEGDRIYFPASGSGVTSIHSVDLDGNIREEAGGRRRIYDFDVANGVLVFCASDPTNPGELYMLTQGAEARVTDLNPWLHERFVALPEQEYFTAPDGWKLEGWVLKPQGFDPNRLHPTVMEIHGGPHAQYGWSFFHELQILAGMGFVVFYMNPRGSDGYGERFRRDVVRDWAGKDYLDLMASLDQIIERAGYIDANRLGVGGGSYGGYMTNWIIGQTNRFSAAVSMRSISNLVSEYPQHDIVLWGVLQLGPPPWPNLDELWRRSPIRYVQNMKTPLLLTAGEMDLRCAMSQSEELFGAMRLLGKTVELVRFPEESHDLSRNGRPDRRVERLRRIAGWYERYLGTAAVDRPASEEATQILPIPAEAPREWAKTIAIGSRPEADELAAEASPVTAVVEPEVIQPTVPDDATAEAPIIQPEALPDLPGPDEPALEPAAEAAPETVEAQREPEPEPVVAEPAPESEPLREPEPELEPAAEAAPETVEAQPEPEPEPVVAEPAPEPEPVREPEPATEPEPEPEPAIAALAPVPEPEPEREAEPESVELVSAITEPALSAFDEPGYFGEPPPVAEPEPEAEREPERAPEPLVAEAFTPQSEPEPERERQLQPEPMAASAAEPAAQTSAPDVSSTLVAWPSGAPSTAPGNGEPAEPASFEEATGVIPVWQQTDPNADSRRTVSLQAMPPEQVAAGSTFAAMLTFESGPFAGRIVALPNQMVTIGRAPDNDVVVGDPATSGHHGRIEVRTGSFWISDLGSTNGTQVNGEQVIEKQLTDGDMIAIGQNTVRFTLES
;
A
#
# COMPACT_ATOMS: atom_id res chain seq x y z
N MET A 1 -19.79 -11.75 44.91
CA MET A 1 -18.94 -10.94 44.00
C MET A 1 -19.02 -11.55 42.62
N ARG A 2 -19.20 -10.76 41.54
CA ARG A 2 -18.90 -11.26 40.19
C ARG A 2 -17.38 -11.40 40.08
N ARG A 3 -16.91 -12.47 39.44
CA ARG A 3 -15.49 -12.64 39.10
C ARG A 3 -15.14 -11.60 38.03
N MET A 4 -13.96 -10.97 38.10
CA MET A 4 -13.52 -10.10 37.00
C MET A 4 -13.34 -10.96 35.73
N PRO A 5 -13.67 -10.44 34.53
CA PRO A 5 -13.34 -11.09 33.26
C PRO A 5 -11.83 -11.38 33.17
N ALA A 6 -11.43 -12.44 32.49
CA ALA A 6 -10.00 -12.68 32.25
C ALA A 6 -9.49 -11.75 31.12
N PRO A 7 -8.26 -11.21 31.18
CA PRO A 7 -7.65 -10.55 30.02
C PRO A 7 -7.42 -11.53 28.87
N ILE A 8 -7.26 -10.98 27.66
CA ILE A 8 -6.83 -11.72 26.47
C ILE A 8 -5.35 -12.10 26.61
N THR A 9 -4.98 -13.33 26.22
CA THR A 9 -3.57 -13.80 26.21
C THR A 9 -3.09 -14.08 24.77
N PRO A 10 -1.77 -14.25 24.54
CA PRO A 10 -1.24 -14.72 23.26
C PRO A 10 -1.91 -16.01 22.75
N GLU A 11 -2.19 -16.96 23.64
CA GLU A 11 -2.79 -18.26 23.31
C GLU A 11 -4.26 -18.18 22.89
N ASP A 12 -4.96 -17.09 23.22
CA ASP A 12 -6.32 -16.85 22.71
C ASP A 12 -6.34 -16.71 21.16
N LEU A 13 -5.17 -16.53 20.50
CA LEU A 13 -5.02 -16.57 19.03
C LEU A 13 -5.71 -17.78 18.38
N TYR A 14 -5.57 -18.97 18.99
CA TYR A 14 -6.14 -20.23 18.47
C TYR A 14 -7.68 -20.31 18.60
N ARG A 15 -8.27 -19.42 19.41
CA ARG A 15 -9.71 -19.39 19.73
C ARG A 15 -10.48 -18.41 18.87
N PHE A 16 -9.83 -17.41 18.29
CA PHE A 16 -10.51 -16.49 17.36
C PHE A 16 -10.98 -17.21 16.09
N ARG A 17 -12.08 -16.72 15.55
CA ARG A 17 -12.56 -16.98 14.19
C ARG A 17 -12.79 -15.63 13.54
N TRP A 18 -12.38 -15.46 12.30
CA TRP A 18 -12.47 -14.17 11.63
C TRP A 18 -12.86 -14.35 10.17
N ILE A 19 -13.53 -13.34 9.60
CA ILE A 19 -13.87 -13.33 8.18
C ILE A 19 -12.79 -12.56 7.43
N ASP A 20 -12.41 -13.04 6.24
CA ASP A 20 -11.42 -12.37 5.38
C ASP A 20 -12.01 -11.91 4.04
N HIS A 21 -12.91 -12.71 3.43
CA HIS A 21 -13.61 -12.36 2.19
C HIS A 21 -15.12 -12.64 2.30
N VAL A 22 -15.95 -11.86 1.59
CA VAL A 22 -17.41 -12.00 1.51
C VAL A 22 -17.92 -11.80 0.08
N ARG A 23 -18.85 -12.66 -0.38
CA ARG A 23 -19.58 -12.49 -1.65
C ARG A 23 -21.07 -12.76 -1.53
N LEU A 24 -21.85 -11.87 -2.11
CA LEU A 24 -23.31 -11.93 -2.19
C LEU A 24 -23.71 -12.64 -3.49
N SER A 25 -24.71 -13.52 -3.44
CA SER A 25 -25.25 -14.14 -4.65
C SER A 25 -25.98 -13.09 -5.51
N PRO A 26 -26.04 -13.26 -6.85
CA PRO A 26 -26.70 -12.28 -7.74
C PRO A 26 -28.18 -12.00 -7.41
N ASP A 27 -28.86 -12.94 -6.74
CA ASP A 27 -30.24 -12.79 -6.25
C ASP A 27 -30.37 -11.95 -4.96
N GLY A 28 -29.27 -11.69 -4.24
CA GLY A 28 -29.25 -10.99 -2.95
C GLY A 28 -29.70 -11.83 -1.74
N GLU A 29 -30.04 -13.13 -1.90
CA GLU A 29 -30.52 -13.97 -0.79
C GLU A 29 -29.41 -14.62 0.04
N ARG A 30 -28.29 -14.97 -0.59
CA ARG A 30 -27.25 -15.85 -0.04
C ARG A 30 -25.89 -15.15 -0.01
N VAL A 31 -25.09 -15.50 0.98
CA VAL A 31 -23.74 -14.95 1.15
C VAL A 31 -22.76 -16.09 1.41
N ALA A 32 -21.67 -16.09 0.64
CA ALA A 32 -20.53 -16.98 0.79
C ALA A 32 -19.39 -16.19 1.44
N TYR A 33 -18.79 -16.69 2.52
CA TYR A 33 -17.73 -15.99 3.23
C TYR A 33 -16.63 -16.92 3.74
N GLN A 34 -15.39 -16.44 3.68
CA GLN A 34 -14.21 -17.18 4.13
C GLN A 34 -14.02 -17.00 5.64
N VAL A 35 -14.12 -18.10 6.42
CA VAL A 35 -13.83 -18.09 7.85
C VAL A 35 -12.43 -18.67 8.10
N GLY A 36 -11.52 -17.83 8.58
CA GLY A 36 -10.15 -18.18 8.97
C GLY A 36 -9.99 -18.53 10.45
N TRP A 37 -8.99 -19.36 10.78
CA TRP A 37 -8.53 -19.62 12.14
C TRP A 37 -7.09 -20.11 12.23
N ALA A 38 -6.47 -19.93 13.39
CA ALA A 38 -5.17 -20.49 13.73
C ALA A 38 -5.30 -21.90 14.33
N ASP A 39 -4.69 -22.92 13.70
CA ASP A 39 -4.69 -24.30 14.21
C ASP A 39 -3.41 -24.60 15.02
N ALA A 40 -3.56 -24.84 16.32
CA ALA A 40 -2.45 -25.12 17.23
C ALA A 40 -1.79 -26.49 17.00
N GLY A 41 -2.56 -27.49 16.58
CA GLY A 41 -2.09 -28.86 16.39
C GLY A 41 -1.32 -29.01 15.09
N ALA A 42 -1.88 -28.48 13.99
CA ALA A 42 -1.23 -28.46 12.69
C ALA A 42 -0.15 -27.37 12.55
N ARG A 43 -0.11 -26.38 13.46
CA ARG A 43 0.72 -25.16 13.36
C ARG A 43 0.53 -24.45 12.02
N GLN A 44 -0.71 -24.38 11.54
CA GLN A 44 -1.06 -23.77 10.25
C GLN A 44 -2.30 -22.90 10.42
N SER A 45 -2.35 -21.78 9.71
CA SER A 45 -3.60 -21.06 9.49
C SER A 45 -4.49 -21.89 8.55
N ARG A 46 -5.75 -22.08 8.93
CA ARG A 46 -6.76 -22.81 8.16
C ARG A 46 -7.90 -21.86 7.80
N SER A 47 -8.58 -22.17 6.70
CA SER A 47 -9.80 -21.48 6.29
C SER A 47 -10.73 -22.45 5.58
N ARG A 48 -12.02 -22.11 5.61
CA ARG A 48 -13.09 -22.76 4.85
C ARG A 48 -14.06 -21.70 4.38
N ILE A 49 -14.87 -22.00 3.36
CA ILE A 49 -15.95 -21.12 2.94
C ILE A 49 -17.25 -21.61 3.60
N VAL A 50 -18.07 -20.67 4.06
CA VAL A 50 -19.40 -20.90 4.60
C VAL A 50 -20.40 -20.22 3.69
N VAL A 51 -21.39 -20.98 3.19
CA VAL A 51 -22.57 -20.41 2.55
C VAL A 51 -23.68 -20.28 3.61
N ARG A 52 -24.52 -19.26 3.47
CA ARG A 52 -25.77 -19.11 4.22
C ARG A 52 -26.76 -18.28 3.42
N ARG A 53 -28.04 -18.36 3.77
CA ARG A 53 -28.97 -17.26 3.51
C ARG A 53 -28.75 -16.13 4.52
N LEU A 54 -29.02 -14.89 4.12
CA LEU A 54 -28.85 -13.73 4.98
C LEU A 54 -29.85 -13.70 6.14
N LEU A 55 -31.12 -13.99 5.85
CA LEU A 55 -32.22 -13.90 6.82
C LEU A 55 -32.43 -15.19 7.64
N ASP A 56 -31.79 -16.30 7.26
CA ASP A 56 -31.89 -17.57 8.00
C ASP A 56 -30.94 -17.57 9.21
N PRO A 57 -31.33 -18.16 10.36
CA PRO A 57 -30.60 -18.05 11.62
C PRO A 57 -29.38 -18.99 11.74
N GLU A 58 -29.28 -20.03 10.92
CA GLU A 58 -28.16 -20.99 10.93
C GLU A 58 -27.48 -21.09 9.55
N PRO A 59 -26.16 -21.35 9.49
CA PRO A 59 -25.43 -21.52 8.23
C PRO A 59 -25.78 -22.85 7.56
N VAL A 60 -25.90 -22.84 6.23
CA VAL A 60 -26.27 -24.02 5.43
C VAL A 60 -25.08 -24.41 4.57
N GLU A 61 -24.48 -25.54 4.92
CA GLU A 61 -23.40 -26.24 4.20
C GLU A 61 -22.10 -25.43 3.99
N PRO A 62 -21.06 -25.63 4.83
CA PRO A 62 -19.72 -25.17 4.52
C PRO A 62 -19.09 -26.02 3.41
N THR A 63 -18.07 -25.50 2.73
CA THR A 63 -17.24 -26.32 1.83
C THR A 63 -16.66 -27.52 2.58
N ALA A 64 -16.68 -28.69 1.94
CA ALA A 64 -16.14 -29.94 2.50
C ALA A 64 -14.58 -29.98 2.47
N GLY A 65 -13.94 -28.85 2.81
CA GLY A 65 -12.50 -28.64 2.82
C GLY A 65 -11.95 -28.42 4.23
N VAL A 66 -10.83 -29.07 4.55
CA VAL A 66 -10.14 -28.95 5.86
C VAL A 66 -8.85 -28.10 5.74
N LEU A 67 -8.56 -27.59 4.53
CA LEU A 67 -7.18 -27.49 4.05
C LEU A 67 -6.69 -26.09 3.67
N ARG A 68 -7.54 -25.05 3.80
CA ARG A 68 -7.36 -23.62 3.39
C ARG A 68 -8.12 -23.31 2.09
N ASP A 69 -9.44 -23.18 2.20
CA ASP A 69 -10.31 -22.66 1.13
C ASP A 69 -10.43 -21.14 1.24
N HIS A 70 -10.34 -20.40 0.13
CA HIS A 70 -10.39 -18.93 0.09
C HIS A 70 -10.90 -18.40 -1.26
N SER A 71 -11.05 -17.08 -1.34
CA SER A 71 -11.45 -16.35 -2.57
C SER A 71 -12.72 -16.95 -3.25
N PRO A 72 -13.86 -17.03 -2.53
CA PRO A 72 -15.13 -17.42 -3.15
C PRO A 72 -15.56 -16.38 -4.19
N GLU A 73 -16.17 -16.82 -5.30
CA GLU A 73 -16.91 -15.99 -6.25
C GLU A 73 -18.12 -16.76 -6.81
N TRP A 74 -19.29 -16.12 -6.85
CA TRP A 74 -20.54 -16.72 -7.33
C TRP A 74 -20.62 -16.81 -8.87
N SER A 75 -21.23 -17.87 -9.38
CA SER A 75 -21.65 -17.92 -10.78
C SER A 75 -22.75 -16.88 -11.05
N PRO A 76 -22.89 -16.35 -12.28
CA PRO A 76 -23.89 -15.33 -12.61
C PRO A 76 -25.35 -15.76 -12.40
N ASP A 77 -25.62 -17.06 -12.35
CA ASP A 77 -26.94 -17.65 -12.05
C ASP A 77 -27.14 -17.97 -10.55
N GLY A 78 -26.13 -17.72 -9.70
CA GLY A 78 -26.14 -18.00 -8.27
C GLY A 78 -26.21 -19.49 -7.91
N ARG A 79 -25.98 -20.41 -8.85
CA ARG A 79 -26.09 -21.87 -8.58
C ARG A 79 -24.79 -22.52 -8.12
N SER A 80 -23.66 -21.93 -8.50
CA SER A 80 -22.33 -22.47 -8.25
C SER A 80 -21.43 -21.42 -7.60
N LEU A 81 -20.41 -21.91 -6.90
CA LEU A 81 -19.39 -21.10 -6.27
C LEU A 81 -18.02 -21.57 -6.74
N ALA A 82 -17.26 -20.68 -7.39
CA ALA A 82 -15.85 -20.89 -7.64
C ALA A 82 -15.05 -20.49 -6.40
N PHE A 83 -13.97 -21.20 -6.12
CA PHE A 83 -13.06 -20.87 -5.02
C PHE A 83 -11.67 -21.46 -5.23
N VAL A 84 -10.72 -21.04 -4.41
CA VAL A 84 -9.35 -21.58 -4.40
C VAL A 84 -9.15 -22.43 -3.15
N SER A 85 -8.52 -23.60 -3.29
CA SER A 85 -8.17 -24.47 -2.16
C SER A 85 -6.83 -25.18 -2.34
N ARG A 86 -6.13 -25.43 -1.23
CA ARG A 86 -4.78 -26.01 -1.21
C ARG A 86 -4.78 -27.54 -1.21
N VAL A 87 -4.91 -28.13 -2.39
CA VAL A 87 -4.82 -29.57 -2.62
C VAL A 87 -3.47 -29.94 -3.22
N GLY A 88 -2.77 -30.88 -2.59
CA GLY A 88 -1.34 -31.08 -2.86
C GLY A 88 -0.51 -29.87 -2.41
N ALA A 89 0.65 -29.65 -3.02
CA ALA A 89 1.60 -28.62 -2.59
C ALA A 89 1.21 -27.17 -2.97
N ALA A 90 0.17 -26.97 -3.77
CA ALA A 90 -0.20 -25.68 -4.36
C ALA A 90 -1.70 -25.38 -4.23
N ASP A 91 -2.07 -24.11 -4.43
CA ASP A 91 -3.45 -23.66 -4.48
C ASP A 91 -4.05 -23.92 -5.87
N GLN A 92 -5.26 -24.49 -5.94
CA GLN A 92 -5.95 -24.83 -7.20
C GLN A 92 -7.39 -24.31 -7.21
N LEU A 93 -7.94 -24.15 -8.42
CA LEU A 93 -9.32 -23.73 -8.67
C LEU A 93 -10.29 -24.89 -8.44
N PHE A 94 -11.36 -24.63 -7.72
CA PHE A 94 -12.50 -25.52 -7.49
C PHE A 94 -13.82 -24.85 -7.84
N VAL A 95 -14.81 -25.65 -8.20
CA VAL A 95 -16.23 -25.24 -8.30
C VAL A 95 -17.10 -26.18 -7.49
N LEU A 96 -18.04 -25.61 -6.74
CA LEU A 96 -19.08 -26.29 -5.98
C LEU A 96 -20.46 -25.86 -6.51
N ASP A 97 -21.30 -26.80 -6.95
CA ASP A 97 -22.73 -26.54 -7.15
C ASP A 97 -23.41 -26.56 -5.77
N VAL A 98 -23.90 -25.40 -5.31
CA VAL A 98 -24.52 -25.25 -3.98
C VAL A 98 -26.00 -25.61 -3.98
N THR A 99 -26.55 -26.04 -5.13
CA THR A 99 -27.95 -26.47 -5.28
C THR A 99 -28.12 -27.98 -5.16
N THR A 100 -27.03 -28.74 -5.24
CA THR A 100 -27.00 -30.21 -5.26
C THR A 100 -26.26 -30.84 -4.06
N GLY A 101 -25.47 -30.06 -3.31
CA GLY A 101 -24.62 -30.58 -2.23
C GLY A 101 -23.50 -31.51 -2.72
N ALA A 102 -23.14 -31.41 -4.01
CA ALA A 102 -22.12 -32.25 -4.62
C ALA A 102 -20.71 -31.97 -4.06
N ALA A 103 -19.79 -32.93 -4.20
CA ALA A 103 -18.38 -32.68 -3.90
C ALA A 103 -17.79 -31.65 -4.88
N ALA A 104 -16.97 -30.74 -4.38
CA ALA A 104 -16.36 -29.69 -5.21
C ALA A 104 -15.41 -30.29 -6.27
N GLN A 105 -15.57 -29.87 -7.52
CA GLN A 105 -14.77 -30.31 -8.65
C GLN A 105 -13.52 -29.43 -8.80
N GLN A 106 -12.33 -30.05 -8.84
CA GLN A 106 -11.09 -29.36 -9.17
C GLN A 106 -11.04 -29.06 -10.68
N LEU A 107 -10.74 -27.81 -11.06
CA LEU A 107 -10.68 -27.35 -12.45
C LEU A 107 -9.27 -27.02 -12.96
N SER A 108 -8.28 -26.86 -12.06
CA SER A 108 -6.90 -26.56 -12.44
C SER A 108 -5.90 -27.55 -11.85
N SER A 109 -4.72 -27.65 -12.48
CA SER A 109 -3.56 -28.38 -11.96
C SER A 109 -2.27 -27.62 -12.24
N VAL A 110 -2.26 -26.30 -11.98
CA VAL A 110 -1.12 -25.42 -12.27
C VAL A 110 0.04 -25.73 -11.30
N PRO A 111 1.25 -26.09 -11.77
CA PRO A 111 2.35 -26.56 -10.93
C PRO A 111 2.73 -25.67 -9.75
N ASP A 112 2.71 -24.35 -9.95
CA ASP A 112 3.09 -23.33 -8.96
C ASP A 112 1.87 -22.59 -8.35
N GLY A 113 0.65 -23.08 -8.62
CA GLY A 113 -0.61 -22.62 -8.01
C GLY A 113 -1.35 -21.50 -8.75
N VAL A 114 -2.57 -21.23 -8.27
CA VAL A 114 -3.52 -20.25 -8.84
C VAL A 114 -4.12 -19.30 -7.79
N GLY A 115 -4.67 -18.17 -8.24
CA GLY A 115 -5.41 -17.20 -7.43
C GLY A 115 -6.38 -16.35 -8.26
N LEU A 116 -7.14 -15.48 -7.58
CA LEU A 116 -8.11 -14.54 -8.18
C LEU A 116 -9.05 -15.16 -9.25
N PRO A 117 -9.90 -16.14 -8.90
CA PRO A 117 -10.92 -16.62 -9.83
C PRO A 117 -11.94 -15.52 -10.15
N ARG A 118 -12.42 -15.44 -11.39
CA ARG A 118 -13.61 -14.64 -11.79
C ARG A 118 -14.39 -15.37 -12.88
N TRP A 119 -15.70 -15.51 -12.69
CA TRP A 119 -16.61 -16.09 -13.69
C TRP A 119 -16.77 -15.18 -14.91
N SER A 120 -16.90 -15.76 -16.10
CA SER A 120 -17.43 -15.02 -17.25
C SER A 120 -18.91 -14.67 -17.03
N PRO A 121 -19.41 -13.49 -17.44
CA PRO A 121 -20.81 -13.11 -17.30
C PRO A 121 -21.83 -14.08 -17.90
N ASP A 122 -21.44 -14.88 -18.90
CA ASP A 122 -22.27 -15.95 -19.47
C ASP A 122 -22.24 -17.29 -18.69
N GLY A 123 -21.51 -17.35 -17.57
CA GLY A 123 -21.39 -18.50 -16.67
C GLY A 123 -20.60 -19.70 -17.20
N LYS A 124 -20.09 -19.65 -18.44
CA LYS A 124 -19.47 -20.83 -19.09
C LYS A 124 -17.99 -21.04 -18.73
N ARG A 125 -17.30 -20.00 -18.29
CA ARG A 125 -15.84 -20.00 -18.08
C ARG A 125 -15.48 -19.34 -16.75
N ILE A 126 -14.30 -19.67 -16.25
CA ILE A 126 -13.67 -18.99 -15.12
C ILE A 126 -12.27 -18.60 -15.54
N ALA A 127 -11.96 -17.32 -15.41
CA ALA A 127 -10.60 -16.80 -15.54
C ALA A 127 -9.92 -16.78 -14.16
N PHE A 128 -8.60 -16.89 -14.13
CA PHE A 128 -7.79 -16.84 -12.91
C PHE A 128 -6.34 -16.49 -13.22
N LEU A 129 -5.57 -16.07 -12.22
CA LEU A 129 -4.12 -15.95 -12.33
C LEU A 129 -3.44 -17.26 -11.95
N GLY A 130 -2.48 -17.70 -12.75
CA GLY A 130 -1.61 -18.86 -12.47
C GLY A 130 -0.15 -18.43 -12.43
N SER A 131 0.64 -19.03 -11.53
CA SER A 131 2.09 -18.85 -11.47
C SER A 131 2.77 -19.78 -12.49
N VAL A 132 3.63 -19.24 -13.35
CA VAL A 132 4.31 -20.01 -14.41
C VAL A 132 5.75 -19.52 -14.63
N LEU A 133 6.66 -20.47 -14.90
CA LEU A 133 8.07 -20.19 -15.19
C LEU A 133 8.21 -19.50 -16.57
N ALA A 134 8.49 -18.19 -16.56
CA ALA A 134 8.64 -17.36 -17.75
C ALA A 134 10.12 -17.09 -18.13
N ASP A 135 11.03 -17.02 -17.15
CA ASP A 135 12.49 -17.05 -17.37
C ASP A 135 13.08 -18.36 -16.81
N PRO A 136 13.23 -19.42 -17.62
CA PRO A 136 13.86 -20.66 -17.18
C PRO A 136 15.37 -20.49 -16.91
N ASP A 137 16.03 -19.48 -17.50
CA ASP A 137 17.44 -19.17 -17.28
C ASP A 137 17.66 -18.33 -16.00
N ALA A 138 16.61 -18.06 -15.20
CA ALA A 138 16.70 -17.47 -13.86
C ALA A 138 17.03 -18.49 -12.76
N VAL A 139 16.95 -19.79 -13.02
CA VAL A 139 17.14 -20.86 -12.04
C VAL A 139 17.97 -22.02 -12.57
N VAL A 140 18.95 -22.47 -11.80
CA VAL A 140 19.74 -23.67 -12.11
C VAL A 140 19.19 -24.85 -11.34
N ASP A 141 18.78 -25.90 -12.07
CA ASP A 141 18.14 -27.11 -11.52
C ASP A 141 16.91 -26.76 -10.66
N ASP A 142 15.87 -26.21 -11.33
CA ASP A 142 14.58 -25.90 -10.70
C ASP A 142 13.95 -27.20 -10.12
N PRO A 143 13.76 -27.28 -8.80
CA PRO A 143 13.14 -28.44 -8.20
C PRO A 143 11.67 -28.54 -8.58
N ARG A 144 11.29 -29.70 -9.15
CA ARG A 144 9.89 -30.09 -9.35
C ARG A 144 9.04 -29.73 -8.11
N PRO A 145 7.79 -29.26 -8.30
CA PRO A 145 6.88 -29.05 -7.18
C PRO A 145 6.76 -30.30 -6.29
N PRO A 146 6.55 -30.14 -4.98
CA PRO A 146 6.45 -31.27 -4.07
C PRO A 146 5.25 -32.17 -4.40
N GLU A 147 5.43 -33.49 -4.25
CA GLU A 147 4.38 -34.48 -4.56
C GLU A 147 3.33 -34.59 -3.44
N SER A 148 3.59 -34.00 -2.26
CA SER A 148 2.61 -33.85 -1.17
C SER A 148 2.84 -32.59 -0.34
N ARG A 149 1.86 -32.21 0.50
CA ARG A 149 1.93 -31.03 1.40
C ARG A 149 3.06 -31.10 2.45
N ASP A 150 3.48 -32.31 2.81
CA ASP A 150 4.47 -32.55 3.86
C ASP A 150 5.92 -32.54 3.32
N GLN A 151 6.07 -32.55 1.99
CA GLN A 151 7.34 -32.39 1.31
C GLN A 151 7.64 -30.89 1.15
N LEU A 152 8.72 -30.40 1.78
CA LEU A 152 9.26 -29.08 1.45
C LEU A 152 9.88 -29.13 0.05
N ARG A 153 9.58 -28.13 -0.79
CA ARG A 153 10.35 -27.91 -2.02
C ARG A 153 11.78 -27.58 -1.62
N ARG A 154 12.76 -28.32 -2.14
CA ARG A 154 14.19 -27.97 -1.95
C ARG A 154 14.49 -26.61 -2.56
N ALA A 155 15.64 -26.02 -2.25
CA ALA A 155 16.14 -24.88 -3.01
C ALA A 155 16.62 -25.32 -4.43
N PRO A 156 16.57 -24.43 -5.44
CA PRO A 156 17.35 -24.59 -6.66
C PRO A 156 18.86 -24.54 -6.34
N VAL A 157 19.70 -25.07 -7.24
CA VAL A 157 21.16 -25.07 -7.06
C VAL A 157 21.74 -23.66 -7.12
N ALA A 158 21.20 -22.81 -7.99
CA ALA A 158 21.52 -21.38 -8.04
C ALA A 158 20.32 -20.57 -8.57
N ARG A 159 20.34 -19.26 -8.26
CA ARG A 159 19.43 -18.24 -8.79
C ARG A 159 20.25 -17.25 -9.63
N VAL A 160 19.75 -16.88 -10.80
CA VAL A 160 20.43 -16.00 -11.75
C VAL A 160 19.59 -14.74 -11.93
N VAL A 161 19.88 -13.74 -11.11
CA VAL A 161 19.11 -12.49 -11.02
C VAL A 161 19.54 -11.52 -12.11
N ARG A 162 18.58 -11.04 -12.91
CA ARG A 162 18.79 -10.04 -13.98
C ARG A 162 17.83 -8.84 -13.94
N ARG A 163 16.78 -8.91 -13.11
CA ARG A 163 15.71 -7.90 -12.93
C ARG A 163 15.59 -7.50 -11.46
N LEU A 164 14.98 -6.34 -11.17
CA LEU A 164 14.72 -5.89 -9.79
C LEU A 164 13.60 -6.68 -9.09
N ASP A 165 12.63 -7.22 -9.83
CA ASP A 165 11.47 -7.98 -9.34
C ASP A 165 11.77 -9.46 -8.99
N TYR A 166 13.05 -9.83 -8.84
CA TYR A 166 13.48 -11.21 -8.57
C TYR A 166 13.01 -11.81 -7.23
N LYS A 167 12.31 -11.04 -6.40
CA LYS A 167 11.80 -11.43 -5.07
C LYS A 167 10.64 -10.53 -4.65
N HIS A 168 9.73 -11.07 -3.84
CA HIS A 168 8.71 -10.29 -3.14
C HIS A 168 8.48 -10.85 -1.73
N ASP A 169 8.23 -9.99 -0.74
CA ASP A 169 7.87 -10.47 0.60
C ASP A 169 6.59 -11.32 0.58
N GLY A 170 6.51 -12.34 1.42
CA GLY A 170 5.42 -13.32 1.45
C GLY A 170 5.42 -14.34 0.30
N ARG A 171 5.94 -13.98 -0.89
CA ARG A 171 6.16 -14.90 -2.03
C ARG A 171 7.53 -15.59 -1.97
N GLY A 172 8.56 -14.89 -1.46
CA GLY A 172 9.95 -15.34 -1.45
C GLY A 172 10.72 -14.89 -2.71
N TYR A 173 11.69 -15.70 -3.12
CA TYR A 173 12.38 -15.50 -4.40
C TYR A 173 11.47 -15.94 -5.55
N VAL A 174 11.42 -15.14 -6.61
CA VAL A 174 10.46 -15.31 -7.72
C VAL A 174 10.87 -16.44 -8.66
N ASP A 175 12.16 -16.79 -8.71
CA ASP A 175 12.66 -18.02 -9.35
C ASP A 175 12.13 -18.22 -10.78
N GLY A 176 12.18 -17.14 -11.57
CA GLY A 176 11.79 -17.06 -12.98
C GLY A 176 10.28 -16.99 -13.24
N ARG A 177 9.43 -16.93 -12.21
CA ARG A 177 7.98 -17.12 -12.34
C ARG A 177 7.18 -15.84 -12.42
N MET A 178 6.24 -15.75 -13.35
CA MET A 178 5.30 -14.64 -13.45
C MET A 178 3.85 -15.13 -13.25
N HIS A 179 2.99 -14.24 -12.76
CA HIS A 179 1.55 -14.42 -12.68
C HIS A 179 0.92 -14.04 -14.01
N HIS A 180 0.27 -14.99 -14.67
CA HIS A 180 -0.39 -14.79 -15.96
C HIS A 180 -1.84 -15.22 -15.93
N LEU A 181 -2.62 -14.67 -16.87
CA LEU A 181 -4.04 -14.95 -17.01
C LEU A 181 -4.26 -16.33 -17.66
N TYR A 182 -5.14 -17.12 -17.05
CA TYR A 182 -5.63 -18.40 -17.56
C TYR A 182 -7.15 -18.41 -17.58
N VAL A 183 -7.73 -19.27 -18.42
CA VAL A 183 -9.17 -19.55 -18.48
C VAL A 183 -9.43 -21.06 -18.52
N ALA A 184 -10.38 -21.51 -17.71
CA ALA A 184 -10.94 -22.86 -17.73
C ALA A 184 -12.43 -22.85 -18.10
N SER A 185 -12.93 -23.97 -18.62
CA SER A 185 -14.37 -24.25 -18.69
C SER A 185 -14.94 -24.45 -17.27
N ALA A 186 -16.11 -23.87 -16.98
CA ALA A 186 -16.79 -24.05 -15.70
C ALA A 186 -17.18 -25.52 -15.42
N THR A 187 -17.32 -26.35 -16.46
CA THR A 187 -17.60 -27.80 -16.34
C THR A 187 -16.33 -28.65 -16.21
N GLY A 188 -15.14 -28.03 -16.23
CA GLY A 188 -13.87 -28.72 -16.41
C GLY A 188 -13.54 -29.00 -17.88
N GLY A 189 -12.27 -29.35 -18.10
CA GLY A 189 -11.61 -29.46 -19.41
C GLY A 189 -10.17 -28.97 -19.29
N ASP A 190 -9.49 -28.77 -20.42
CA ASP A 190 -8.15 -28.17 -20.44
C ASP A 190 -8.19 -26.67 -20.07
N VAL A 191 -7.10 -26.18 -19.51
CA VAL A 191 -6.89 -24.76 -19.16
C VAL A 191 -6.12 -24.06 -20.29
N LYS A 192 -6.62 -22.94 -20.81
CA LYS A 192 -5.91 -22.09 -21.79
C LYS A 192 -5.21 -20.93 -21.08
N GLN A 193 -3.93 -20.72 -21.36
CA GLN A 193 -3.19 -19.51 -20.98
C GLN A 193 -3.51 -18.39 -21.98
N LEU A 194 -3.68 -17.15 -21.51
CA LEU A 194 -4.03 -16.00 -22.36
C LEU A 194 -2.97 -14.88 -22.40
N THR A 195 -2.01 -14.88 -21.47
CA THR A 195 -0.88 -13.93 -21.44
C THR A 195 0.42 -14.67 -21.13
N ASP A 196 1.56 -14.17 -21.63
CA ASP A 196 2.89 -14.68 -21.30
C ASP A 196 3.93 -13.53 -21.25
N GLY A 197 5.19 -13.87 -20.95
CA GLY A 197 6.32 -12.96 -20.95
C GLY A 197 6.91 -12.67 -19.56
N ALA A 198 7.90 -11.78 -19.50
CA ALA A 198 8.59 -11.41 -18.27
C ALA A 198 7.89 -10.22 -17.57
N TRP A 199 6.65 -10.41 -17.14
CA TRP A 199 5.85 -9.44 -16.37
C TRP A 199 4.69 -10.13 -15.63
N ASP A 200 4.32 -9.63 -14.46
CA ASP A 200 3.11 -10.08 -13.75
C ASP A 200 1.85 -9.33 -14.24
N VAL A 201 0.77 -10.07 -14.52
CA VAL A 201 -0.61 -9.55 -14.49
C VAL A 201 -0.99 -9.35 -13.02
N SER A 202 -1.39 -8.14 -12.63
CA SER A 202 -1.69 -7.81 -11.23
C SER A 202 -3.16 -8.02 -10.84
N ASP A 203 -4.09 -7.70 -11.73
CA ASP A 203 -5.54 -7.95 -11.61
C ASP A 203 -6.20 -7.87 -13.00
N PHE A 204 -7.44 -8.34 -13.13
CA PHE A 204 -8.15 -8.43 -14.40
C PHE A 204 -9.68 -8.44 -14.22
N ASP A 205 -10.46 -8.22 -15.28
CA ASP A 205 -11.91 -8.39 -15.25
C ASP A 205 -12.51 -8.75 -16.63
N TRP A 206 -13.68 -9.38 -16.66
CA TRP A 206 -14.34 -9.82 -17.90
C TRP A 206 -15.17 -8.71 -18.57
N SER A 207 -15.24 -8.71 -19.91
CA SER A 207 -16.25 -7.92 -20.63
C SER A 207 -17.66 -8.54 -20.48
N PRO A 208 -18.75 -7.74 -20.43
CA PRO A 208 -20.13 -8.24 -20.27
C PRO A 208 -20.59 -9.26 -21.32
N ASP A 209 -20.04 -9.18 -22.54
CA ASP A 209 -20.29 -10.13 -23.64
C ASP A 209 -19.49 -11.46 -23.50
N SER A 210 -18.67 -11.59 -22.46
CA SER A 210 -17.74 -12.70 -22.22
C SER A 210 -16.73 -12.95 -23.36
N SER A 211 -16.47 -11.98 -24.23
CA SER A 211 -15.56 -12.12 -25.39
C SER A 211 -14.09 -11.83 -25.07
N ARG A 212 -13.84 -10.95 -24.10
CA ARG A 212 -12.53 -10.37 -23.77
C ARG A 212 -12.40 -10.19 -22.26
N LEU A 213 -11.18 -9.84 -21.83
CA LEU A 213 -10.89 -9.36 -20.49
C LEU A 213 -10.10 -8.05 -20.58
N VAL A 214 -10.20 -7.21 -19.55
CA VAL A 214 -9.18 -6.20 -19.25
C VAL A 214 -8.17 -6.80 -18.28
N VAL A 215 -6.88 -6.50 -18.46
CA VAL A 215 -5.81 -6.85 -17.51
C VAL A 215 -5.00 -5.62 -17.12
N ALA A 216 -4.55 -5.58 -15.87
CA ALA A 216 -3.57 -4.63 -15.35
C ALA A 216 -2.18 -5.28 -15.26
N GLY A 217 -1.14 -4.54 -15.61
CA GLY A 217 0.27 -4.98 -15.50
C GLY A 217 1.19 -4.10 -16.36
N ASN A 218 2.43 -4.54 -16.59
CA ASN A 218 3.35 -3.85 -17.51
C ASN A 218 4.15 -4.85 -18.35
N ALA A 219 3.70 -5.06 -19.60
CA ALA A 219 4.32 -5.93 -20.59
C ALA A 219 5.44 -5.26 -21.41
N GLU A 220 5.76 -3.98 -21.15
CA GLU A 220 6.77 -3.24 -21.90
C GLU A 220 8.21 -3.69 -21.53
N PRO A 221 9.19 -3.58 -22.46
CA PRO A 221 10.57 -3.95 -22.16
C PRO A 221 11.18 -3.15 -21.00
N GLY A 222 11.77 -3.86 -20.03
CA GLY A 222 12.35 -3.25 -18.82
C GLY A 222 11.32 -2.83 -17.76
N SER A 223 10.16 -3.52 -17.71
CA SER A 223 9.09 -3.26 -16.75
C SER A 223 9.51 -3.33 -15.27
N ASP A 224 10.57 -4.06 -14.91
CA ASP A 224 11.12 -4.09 -13.54
C ASP A 224 11.80 -2.78 -13.12
N LEU A 225 12.13 -1.91 -14.08
CA LEU A 225 12.66 -0.56 -13.87
C LEU A 225 11.56 0.52 -13.93
N GLN A 226 10.31 0.13 -14.19
CA GLN A 226 9.17 1.02 -14.39
C GLN A 226 8.15 0.84 -13.25
N ARG A 227 7.64 1.96 -12.71
CA ARG A 227 6.58 1.94 -11.68
C ARG A 227 5.17 2.00 -12.29
N GLU A 228 5.07 2.49 -13.52
CA GLU A 228 3.80 2.59 -14.22
C GLU A 228 3.26 1.23 -14.63
N LEU A 229 1.94 1.09 -14.51
CA LEU A 229 1.16 -0.03 -14.99
C LEU A 229 0.19 0.48 -16.06
N HIS A 230 -0.28 -0.45 -16.87
CA HIS A 230 -1.08 -0.21 -18.06
C HIS A 230 -2.30 -1.12 -18.08
N LEU A 231 -3.37 -0.67 -18.73
CA LEU A 231 -4.54 -1.47 -19.04
C LEU A 231 -4.38 -2.05 -20.44
N TYR A 232 -4.60 -3.34 -20.58
CA TYR A 232 -4.66 -4.03 -21.88
C TYR A 232 -6.00 -4.76 -22.00
N LEU A 233 -6.54 -4.86 -23.21
CA LEU A 233 -7.51 -5.90 -23.53
C LEU A 233 -6.78 -7.18 -23.94
N VAL A 234 -7.31 -8.30 -23.47
CA VAL A 234 -6.92 -9.66 -23.87
C VAL A 234 -8.15 -10.33 -24.45
N ASP A 235 -8.06 -10.87 -25.66
CA ASP A 235 -9.11 -11.74 -26.20
C ASP A 235 -8.82 -13.24 -25.96
N LEU A 236 -9.82 -14.06 -26.23
CA LEU A 236 -9.74 -15.50 -26.03
C LEU A 236 -8.82 -16.22 -27.02
N GLU A 237 -8.31 -15.54 -28.05
CA GLU A 237 -7.26 -16.02 -28.96
C GLU A 237 -5.90 -15.35 -28.68
N THR A 238 -5.73 -14.86 -27.45
CA THR A 238 -4.49 -14.31 -26.87
C THR A 238 -3.97 -13.05 -27.56
N ASN A 239 -4.83 -12.29 -28.25
CA ASN A 239 -4.45 -10.97 -28.77
C ASN A 239 -4.44 -9.96 -27.63
N LEU A 240 -3.28 -9.33 -27.40
CA LEU A 240 -3.05 -8.31 -26.37
C LEU A 240 -3.03 -6.91 -27.01
N VAL A 241 -3.89 -6.00 -26.52
CA VAL A 241 -3.98 -4.62 -27.03
C VAL A 241 -3.96 -3.62 -25.87
N ARG A 242 -2.92 -2.78 -25.80
CA ARG A 242 -2.81 -1.71 -24.79
C ARG A 242 -3.89 -0.64 -25.01
N LEU A 243 -4.69 -0.37 -23.99
CA LEU A 243 -5.70 0.70 -23.97
C LEU A 243 -5.12 2.04 -23.50
N GLY A 244 -4.21 2.00 -22.52
CA GLY A 244 -3.71 3.19 -21.84
C GLY A 244 -3.02 2.84 -20.53
N GLY A 245 -2.76 3.85 -19.70
CA GLY A 245 -1.97 3.73 -18.47
C GLY A 245 -1.06 4.93 -18.29
N GLY A 246 0.04 4.75 -17.56
CA GLY A 246 0.97 5.83 -17.20
C GLY A 246 0.98 6.18 -15.70
N PHE A 247 0.27 5.37 -14.91
CA PHE A 247 0.08 5.53 -13.48
C PHE A 247 0.34 4.20 -12.78
N TYR A 248 0.52 4.21 -11.47
CA TYR A 248 0.27 2.99 -10.70
C TYR A 248 -1.25 2.73 -10.73
N LEU A 249 -1.71 1.51 -11.06
CA LEU A 249 -3.15 1.21 -11.10
C LEU A 249 -3.49 -0.19 -10.62
N SER A 250 -4.71 -0.38 -10.13
CA SER A 250 -5.25 -1.65 -9.66
C SER A 250 -6.76 -1.74 -9.85
N SER A 251 -7.32 -2.91 -9.59
CA SER A 251 -8.77 -3.16 -9.54
C SER A 251 -9.55 -2.69 -10.79
N PRO A 252 -9.11 -3.05 -12.02
CA PRO A 252 -9.87 -2.72 -13.22
C PRO A 252 -11.19 -3.51 -13.22
N ILE A 253 -12.31 -2.85 -13.54
CA ILE A 253 -13.63 -3.49 -13.70
C ILE A 253 -14.38 -2.92 -14.91
N TRP A 254 -15.03 -3.77 -15.70
CA TRP A 254 -15.85 -3.33 -16.83
C TRP A 254 -17.21 -2.77 -16.39
N SER A 255 -17.71 -1.74 -17.08
CA SER A 255 -19.09 -1.29 -16.91
C SER A 255 -20.08 -2.37 -17.39
N PRO A 256 -21.25 -2.56 -16.75
CA PRO A 256 -22.27 -3.50 -17.23
C PRO A 256 -22.77 -3.23 -18.65
N LYS A 257 -22.62 -1.99 -19.13
CA LYS A 257 -23.01 -1.52 -20.47
C LYS A 257 -22.01 -1.91 -21.56
N GLY A 258 -20.76 -2.24 -21.20
CA GLY A 258 -19.72 -2.58 -22.18
C GLY A 258 -18.99 -1.38 -22.79
N ASP A 259 -19.10 -0.19 -22.19
CA ASP A 259 -18.66 1.09 -22.75
C ASP A 259 -17.46 1.74 -22.03
N MET A 260 -17.18 1.34 -20.79
CA MET A 260 -16.15 1.93 -19.92
C MET A 260 -15.44 0.86 -19.08
N ILE A 261 -14.23 1.18 -18.64
CA ILE A 261 -13.52 0.47 -17.57
C ILE A 261 -13.30 1.44 -16.42
N ALA A 262 -13.67 1.06 -15.20
CA ALA A 262 -13.25 1.76 -13.97
C ALA A 262 -11.98 1.14 -13.41
N PHE A 263 -11.15 1.91 -12.70
CA PHE A 263 -9.94 1.43 -12.05
C PHE A 263 -9.51 2.37 -10.91
N ILE A 264 -8.67 1.88 -10.00
CA ILE A 264 -8.06 2.69 -8.93
C ILE A 264 -6.67 3.15 -9.39
N ALA A 265 -6.35 4.43 -9.22
CA ALA A 265 -5.00 4.99 -9.42
C ALA A 265 -4.82 6.30 -8.63
N PRO A 266 -3.63 6.59 -8.05
CA PRO A 266 -3.28 7.94 -7.63
C PRO A 266 -3.14 8.88 -8.84
N ASN A 267 -3.30 10.20 -8.61
CA ASN A 267 -3.19 11.21 -9.67
C ASN A 267 -1.73 11.55 -10.02
N GLY A 268 -0.97 10.55 -10.48
CA GLY A 268 0.44 10.64 -10.82
C GLY A 268 1.22 9.38 -10.41
N LEU A 269 2.55 9.46 -10.45
CA LEU A 269 3.45 8.35 -10.05
C LEU A 269 4.11 8.55 -8.68
N ASP A 270 4.05 9.77 -8.15
CA ASP A 270 4.59 10.19 -6.84
C ASP A 270 4.01 9.34 -5.70
N VAL A 271 4.81 9.08 -4.67
CA VAL A 271 4.32 8.46 -3.43
C VAL A 271 3.59 9.48 -2.55
N GLY A 272 2.65 9.03 -1.72
CA GLY A 272 1.83 9.86 -0.85
C GLY A 272 0.59 10.48 -1.50
N LEU A 273 0.52 10.59 -2.85
CA LEU A 273 -0.72 10.92 -3.59
C LEU A 273 -1.84 9.93 -3.23
N LEU A 274 -3.04 10.38 -2.88
CA LEU A 274 -4.14 9.48 -2.51
C LEU A 274 -4.60 8.64 -3.72
N GLU A 275 -4.90 7.36 -3.49
CA GLU A 275 -5.54 6.50 -4.49
C GLU A 275 -6.94 7.04 -4.82
N ARG A 276 -7.27 7.20 -6.10
CA ARG A 276 -8.55 7.75 -6.59
C ARG A 276 -9.28 6.74 -7.49
N MET A 277 -10.58 6.92 -7.66
CA MET A 277 -11.40 6.18 -8.62
C MET A 277 -11.38 6.90 -9.99
N TRP A 278 -11.09 6.16 -11.05
CA TRP A 278 -11.05 6.62 -12.43
C TRP A 278 -11.97 5.79 -13.33
N VAL A 279 -12.40 6.39 -14.45
CA VAL A 279 -13.03 5.69 -15.58
C VAL A 279 -12.34 6.04 -16.89
N VAL A 280 -12.25 5.08 -17.82
CA VAL A 280 -11.79 5.29 -19.20
C VAL A 280 -12.84 4.74 -20.18
N PRO A 281 -13.35 5.54 -21.14
CA PRO A 281 -14.27 5.04 -22.16
C PRO A 281 -13.56 4.25 -23.25
N LEU A 282 -14.16 3.13 -23.67
CA LEU A 282 -13.64 2.27 -24.75
C LEU A 282 -13.79 2.90 -26.15
N ALA A 283 -14.63 3.94 -26.28
CA ALA A 283 -14.73 4.78 -27.48
C ALA A 283 -13.59 5.82 -27.60
N GLY A 284 -12.68 5.90 -26.62
CA GLY A 284 -11.66 6.95 -26.51
C GLY A 284 -12.08 8.13 -25.63
N GLY A 285 -11.22 9.14 -25.56
CA GLY A 285 -11.41 10.34 -24.72
C GLY A 285 -10.50 10.43 -23.49
N GLY A 286 -9.72 9.39 -23.20
CA GLY A 286 -8.77 9.36 -22.08
C GLY A 286 -9.41 9.02 -20.71
N PRO A 287 -8.58 8.82 -19.67
CA PRO A 287 -9.07 8.52 -18.33
C PRO A 287 -9.55 9.79 -17.59
N ARG A 288 -10.64 9.66 -16.82
CA ARG A 288 -11.23 10.73 -16.00
C ARG A 288 -11.34 10.29 -14.53
N CYS A 289 -10.82 11.10 -13.63
CA CYS A 289 -10.94 10.88 -12.19
C CYS A 289 -12.34 11.29 -11.72
N LEU A 290 -13.05 10.39 -11.03
CA LEU A 290 -14.37 10.67 -10.44
C LEU A 290 -14.27 11.23 -9.02
N THR A 291 -13.18 10.93 -8.31
CA THR A 291 -12.97 11.30 -6.90
C THR A 291 -11.85 12.35 -6.77
N ALA A 292 -11.81 13.34 -7.66
CA ALA A 292 -10.75 14.35 -7.72
C ALA A 292 -10.78 15.30 -6.50
N ASP A 293 -11.96 15.74 -6.09
CA ASP A 293 -12.17 16.64 -4.94
C ASP A 293 -12.38 15.89 -3.61
N PHE A 294 -12.17 14.57 -3.60
CA PHE A 294 -12.33 13.70 -2.43
C PHE A 294 -10.99 13.46 -1.72
N ASP A 295 -10.79 14.09 -0.57
CA ASP A 295 -9.53 14.04 0.20
C ASP A 295 -9.46 12.82 1.14
N GLN A 296 -9.86 11.65 0.63
CA GLN A 296 -9.72 10.33 1.26
C GLN A 296 -9.24 9.33 0.20
N ALA A 297 -8.36 8.40 0.59
CA ALA A 297 -7.88 7.38 -0.34
C ALA A 297 -8.93 6.30 -0.59
N VAL A 298 -9.09 5.91 -1.86
CA VAL A 298 -9.93 4.79 -2.33
C VAL A 298 -9.21 3.47 -2.04
N ASN A 299 -9.11 3.14 -0.76
CA ASN A 299 -8.40 1.97 -0.22
C ASN A 299 -8.93 1.60 1.19
N ASP A 300 -8.38 0.53 1.78
CA ASP A 300 -8.44 0.26 3.23
C ASP A 300 -7.03 0.35 3.84
N SER A 301 -6.79 1.39 4.65
CA SER A 301 -5.48 1.72 5.24
C SER A 301 -5.37 1.49 6.76
N VAL A 302 -6.48 1.11 7.42
CA VAL A 302 -6.52 0.92 8.88
C VAL A 302 -5.89 -0.42 9.25
N ILE A 303 -4.76 -0.41 9.96
CA ILE A 303 -4.02 -1.63 10.25
C ILE A 303 -4.60 -2.43 11.42
N ASN A 304 -4.48 -3.76 11.36
CA ASN A 304 -4.52 -4.63 12.52
C ASN A 304 -3.51 -5.79 12.40
N ASP A 305 -3.45 -6.64 13.41
CA ASP A 305 -2.62 -7.84 13.49
C ASP A 305 -3.44 -9.14 13.32
N MET A 306 -4.75 -9.07 13.07
CA MET A 306 -5.61 -10.24 12.91
C MET A 306 -5.50 -10.87 11.52
N ARG A 307 -5.40 -10.03 10.47
CA ARG A 307 -5.30 -10.42 9.05
C ARG A 307 -4.30 -9.55 8.28
N ALA A 308 -3.90 -9.99 7.09
CA ALA A 308 -3.24 -9.13 6.10
C ALA A 308 -4.25 -8.21 5.38
N GLY A 309 -3.73 -7.32 4.52
CA GLY A 309 -4.57 -6.60 3.56
C GLY A 309 -5.01 -7.50 2.41
N HIS A 310 -6.12 -7.13 1.76
CA HIS A 310 -6.60 -7.75 0.52
C HIS A 310 -6.58 -6.72 -0.63
N ALA A 311 -6.77 -7.16 -1.87
CA ALA A 311 -6.97 -6.24 -2.99
C ALA A 311 -8.24 -5.41 -2.76
N THR A 312 -8.21 -4.12 -3.12
CA THR A 312 -9.36 -3.23 -2.93
C THR A 312 -10.47 -3.59 -3.92
N ARG A 313 -11.55 -4.22 -3.43
CA ARG A 313 -12.73 -4.55 -4.22
C ARG A 313 -13.50 -3.27 -4.58
N VAL A 314 -13.97 -3.21 -5.81
CA VAL A 314 -14.78 -2.12 -6.37
C VAL A 314 -15.86 -2.74 -7.26
N ILE A 315 -17.05 -2.13 -7.33
CA ILE A 315 -18.24 -2.76 -7.93
C ILE A 315 -19.10 -1.71 -8.63
N TRP A 316 -19.55 -1.95 -9.86
CA TRP A 316 -20.56 -1.12 -10.50
C TRP A 316 -21.98 -1.42 -9.98
N SER A 317 -22.84 -0.40 -9.90
CA SER A 317 -24.30 -0.56 -9.89
C SER A 317 -24.77 -1.40 -11.09
N ALA A 318 -25.86 -2.15 -10.99
CA ALA A 318 -26.40 -2.94 -12.12
C ALA A 318 -26.79 -2.05 -13.32
N GLU A 319 -27.20 -0.83 -13.03
CA GLU A 319 -27.57 0.26 -13.95
C GLU A 319 -26.35 0.88 -14.67
N GLY A 320 -25.12 0.56 -14.21
CA GLY A 320 -23.87 1.12 -14.72
C GLY A 320 -23.79 2.65 -14.63
N ASP A 321 -24.29 3.24 -13.54
CA ASP A 321 -24.31 4.69 -13.28
C ASP A 321 -23.52 5.11 -12.04
N ARG A 322 -23.23 4.17 -11.11
CA ARG A 322 -22.39 4.37 -9.93
C ARG A 322 -21.36 3.27 -9.72
N ILE A 323 -20.29 3.58 -8.98
CA ILE A 323 -19.25 2.65 -8.55
C ILE A 323 -19.12 2.71 -7.03
N TYR A 324 -19.16 1.55 -6.37
CA TYR A 324 -18.94 1.34 -4.94
C TYR A 324 -17.47 1.01 -4.65
N PHE A 325 -16.93 1.53 -3.55
CA PHE A 325 -15.54 1.36 -3.12
C PHE A 325 -15.37 1.61 -1.61
N PRO A 326 -14.33 1.09 -0.94
CA PRO A 326 -13.97 1.51 0.41
C PRO A 326 -13.13 2.80 0.34
N ALA A 327 -13.27 3.67 1.34
CA ALA A 327 -12.43 4.83 1.51
C ALA A 327 -11.91 4.95 2.94
N SER A 328 -10.65 5.39 3.05
CA SER A 328 -9.97 5.61 4.32
C SER A 328 -10.17 7.03 4.85
N GLY A 329 -10.82 7.14 6.00
CA GLY A 329 -10.95 8.37 6.78
C GLY A 329 -10.26 8.28 8.14
N SER A 330 -10.43 9.31 8.98
CA SER A 330 -9.81 9.49 10.30
C SER A 330 -10.00 8.27 11.24
N GLY A 331 -9.03 7.35 11.24
CA GLY A 331 -9.06 6.09 12.00
C GLY A 331 -10.13 5.08 11.55
N VAL A 332 -10.74 5.24 10.37
CA VAL A 332 -11.88 4.42 9.91
C VAL A 332 -11.78 4.06 8.43
N THR A 333 -12.47 2.99 8.04
CA THR A 333 -12.67 2.65 6.62
C THR A 333 -14.17 2.47 6.38
N SER A 334 -14.74 3.32 5.52
CA SER A 334 -16.18 3.35 5.19
C SER A 334 -16.40 2.98 3.72
N ILE A 335 -17.50 2.30 3.40
CA ILE A 335 -17.95 2.08 2.02
C ILE A 335 -18.60 3.35 1.51
N HIS A 336 -18.19 3.78 0.33
CA HIS A 336 -18.74 4.89 -0.42
C HIS A 336 -19.22 4.43 -1.80
N SER A 337 -20.01 5.27 -2.46
CA SER A 337 -20.22 5.19 -3.91
C SER A 337 -20.09 6.55 -4.57
N VAL A 338 -19.63 6.56 -5.83
CA VAL A 338 -19.55 7.75 -6.69
C VAL A 338 -20.37 7.51 -7.96
N ASP A 339 -21.08 8.52 -8.45
CA ASP A 339 -21.72 8.45 -9.77
C ASP A 339 -20.78 8.92 -10.90
N LEU A 340 -21.26 8.87 -12.14
CA LEU A 340 -20.48 9.32 -13.30
C LEU A 340 -20.21 10.83 -13.33
N ASP A 341 -20.91 11.67 -12.57
CA ASP A 341 -20.65 13.11 -12.50
C ASP A 341 -19.67 13.48 -11.37
N GLY A 342 -19.39 12.55 -10.45
CA GLY A 342 -18.47 12.73 -9.32
C GLY A 342 -19.16 12.90 -7.97
N ASN A 343 -20.48 12.72 -7.87
CA ASN A 343 -21.22 12.88 -6.61
C ASN A 343 -21.02 11.64 -5.71
N ILE A 344 -20.33 11.86 -4.59
CA ILE A 344 -19.96 10.83 -3.62
C ILE A 344 -21.00 10.72 -2.49
N ARG A 345 -21.29 9.50 -2.03
CA ARG A 345 -22.12 9.20 -0.87
C ARG A 345 -21.43 8.17 0.03
N GLU A 346 -21.45 8.33 1.36
CA GLU A 346 -21.15 7.23 2.28
C GLU A 346 -22.34 6.25 2.30
N GLU A 347 -22.07 4.99 2.03
CA GLU A 347 -23.06 3.89 1.97
C GLU A 347 -23.16 3.17 3.31
N ALA A 348 -22.01 2.87 3.93
CA ALA A 348 -21.91 2.28 5.25
C ALA A 348 -20.58 2.69 5.91
N GLY A 349 -20.63 3.21 7.14
CA GLY A 349 -19.46 3.74 7.83
C GLY A 349 -19.50 3.56 9.34
N GLY A 350 -19.09 4.58 10.09
CA GLY A 350 -19.04 4.60 11.56
C GLY A 350 -17.67 4.23 12.13
N ARG A 351 -17.57 4.14 13.47
CA ARG A 351 -16.32 3.86 14.22
C ARG A 351 -15.88 2.39 14.12
N ARG A 352 -15.47 1.99 12.92
CA ARG A 352 -14.98 0.64 12.57
C ARG A 352 -14.10 0.68 11.32
N ARG A 353 -13.40 -0.42 11.05
CA ARG A 353 -12.74 -0.71 9.76
C ARG A 353 -13.63 -1.67 8.97
N ILE A 354 -14.17 -1.24 7.83
CA ILE A 354 -14.76 -2.13 6.82
C ILE A 354 -13.67 -2.51 5.80
N TYR A 355 -13.50 -3.80 5.51
CA TYR A 355 -12.30 -4.29 4.79
C TYR A 355 -12.54 -5.28 3.63
N ASP A 356 -13.78 -5.78 3.46
CA ASP A 356 -14.26 -6.40 2.21
C ASP A 356 -15.80 -6.25 2.16
N PHE A 357 -16.39 -6.22 0.96
CA PHE A 357 -17.82 -6.00 0.79
C PHE A 357 -18.35 -6.52 -0.56
N ASP A 358 -19.66 -6.67 -0.67
CA ASP A 358 -20.32 -7.02 -1.92
C ASP A 358 -21.74 -6.42 -2.05
N VAL A 359 -22.17 -6.12 -3.28
CA VAL A 359 -23.45 -5.43 -3.56
C VAL A 359 -24.22 -6.14 -4.66
N ALA A 360 -25.48 -6.52 -4.40
CA ALA A 360 -26.39 -7.10 -5.37
C ALA A 360 -27.85 -6.85 -4.95
N ASN A 361 -28.74 -6.65 -5.92
CA ASN A 361 -30.20 -6.56 -5.72
C ASN A 361 -30.64 -5.58 -4.59
N GLY A 362 -29.96 -4.44 -4.46
CA GLY A 362 -30.25 -3.44 -3.41
C GLY A 362 -29.81 -3.80 -1.99
N VAL A 363 -29.10 -4.92 -1.82
CA VAL A 363 -28.47 -5.36 -0.57
C VAL A 363 -26.96 -5.12 -0.65
N LEU A 364 -26.40 -4.54 0.41
CA LEU A 364 -24.97 -4.43 0.64
C LEU A 364 -24.59 -5.37 1.79
N VAL A 365 -23.62 -6.25 1.59
CA VAL A 365 -22.99 -7.06 2.66
C VAL A 365 -21.55 -6.62 2.84
N PHE A 366 -21.06 -6.62 4.08
CA PHE A 366 -19.69 -6.19 4.35
C PHE A 366 -19.09 -6.84 5.59
N CYS A 367 -17.77 -6.96 5.59
CA CYS A 367 -16.98 -7.43 6.71
C CYS A 367 -16.34 -6.26 7.43
N ALA A 368 -16.62 -6.14 8.73
CA ALA A 368 -16.09 -5.05 9.55
C ALA A 368 -15.50 -5.55 10.87
N SER A 369 -14.48 -4.84 11.35
CA SER A 369 -13.88 -4.99 12.68
C SER A 369 -13.96 -3.66 13.40
N ASP A 370 -14.37 -3.70 14.66
CA ASP A 370 -14.26 -2.58 15.60
C ASP A 370 -13.35 -3.01 16.79
N PRO A 371 -13.00 -2.13 17.75
CA PRO A 371 -12.10 -2.48 18.86
C PRO A 371 -12.53 -3.66 19.75
N THR A 372 -13.75 -4.16 19.62
CA THR A 372 -14.29 -5.30 20.38
C THR A 372 -14.24 -6.64 19.65
N ASN A 373 -14.11 -6.67 18.31
CA ASN A 373 -14.14 -7.91 17.53
C ASN A 373 -13.21 -7.89 16.28
N PRO A 374 -12.62 -9.05 15.91
CA PRO A 374 -11.61 -9.12 14.85
C PRO A 374 -12.15 -9.03 13.42
N GLY A 375 -13.48 -9.10 13.22
CA GLY A 375 -14.07 -9.18 11.90
C GLY A 375 -15.35 -10.02 11.88
N GLU A 376 -16.48 -9.37 11.65
CA GLU A 376 -17.82 -9.94 11.60
C GLU A 376 -18.54 -9.53 10.31
N LEU A 377 -19.57 -10.29 9.92
CA LEU A 377 -20.40 -10.01 8.76
C LEU A 377 -21.55 -9.07 9.16
N TYR A 378 -21.82 -8.09 8.31
CA TYR A 378 -22.93 -7.16 8.39
C TYR A 378 -23.71 -7.16 7.08
N MET A 379 -24.99 -6.80 7.13
CA MET A 379 -25.80 -6.47 5.96
C MET A 379 -26.45 -5.11 6.15
N LEU A 380 -26.64 -4.39 5.05
CA LEU A 380 -27.42 -3.16 4.94
C LEU A 380 -28.45 -3.35 3.82
N THR A 381 -29.72 -3.13 4.13
CA THR A 381 -30.81 -3.14 3.15
C THR A 381 -31.82 -2.05 3.48
N GLN A 382 -32.24 -1.27 2.48
CA GLN A 382 -33.18 -0.14 2.64
C GLN A 382 -32.80 0.87 3.75
N GLY A 383 -31.49 1.00 4.05
CA GLY A 383 -30.97 1.85 5.14
C GLY A 383 -30.99 1.22 6.53
N ALA A 384 -31.50 0.00 6.69
CA ALA A 384 -31.46 -0.76 7.93
C ALA A 384 -30.25 -1.71 7.95
N GLU A 385 -29.38 -1.57 8.96
CA GLU A 385 -28.20 -2.42 9.15
C GLU A 385 -28.45 -3.52 10.18
N ALA A 386 -27.90 -4.72 9.96
CA ALA A 386 -27.85 -5.80 10.93
C ALA A 386 -26.47 -6.48 10.96
N ARG A 387 -25.97 -6.80 12.17
CA ARG A 387 -24.85 -7.74 12.36
C ARG A 387 -25.36 -9.17 12.14
N VAL A 388 -24.70 -9.90 11.25
CA VAL A 388 -25.15 -11.19 10.69
C VAL A 388 -24.45 -12.39 11.36
N THR A 389 -23.26 -12.18 11.95
CA THR A 389 -22.51 -13.21 12.69
C THR A 389 -22.05 -12.73 14.07
N ASP A 390 -21.93 -13.67 15.01
CA ASP A 390 -21.08 -13.55 16.19
C ASP A 390 -20.13 -14.75 16.21
N LEU A 391 -18.97 -14.59 15.57
CA LEU A 391 -17.97 -15.65 15.43
C LEU A 391 -17.12 -15.84 16.69
N ASN A 392 -17.15 -14.87 17.63
CA ASN A 392 -16.28 -14.85 18.81
C ASN A 392 -17.06 -14.62 20.13
N PRO A 393 -18.16 -15.33 20.42
CA PRO A 393 -19.01 -15.06 21.59
C PRO A 393 -18.29 -15.25 22.94
N TRP A 394 -17.11 -15.89 22.93
CA TRP A 394 -16.25 -16.02 24.11
C TRP A 394 -15.52 -14.72 24.50
N LEU A 395 -15.47 -13.71 23.61
CA LEU A 395 -14.93 -12.38 23.94
C LEU A 395 -15.82 -11.62 24.92
N HIS A 396 -17.13 -11.92 24.96
CA HIS A 396 -18.07 -11.34 25.92
C HIS A 396 -17.75 -11.71 27.39
N GLU A 397 -16.93 -12.75 27.60
CA GLU A 397 -16.42 -13.18 28.92
C GLU A 397 -14.97 -12.72 29.20
N ARG A 398 -14.36 -11.95 28.28
CA ARG A 398 -13.02 -11.40 28.41
C ARG A 398 -13.04 -9.93 28.82
N PHE A 399 -11.92 -9.47 29.35
CA PHE A 399 -11.61 -8.04 29.38
C PHE A 399 -11.05 -7.65 28.01
N VAL A 400 -11.72 -6.69 27.39
CA VAL A 400 -11.29 -5.99 26.17
C VAL A 400 -11.24 -4.51 26.53
N ALA A 401 -10.10 -3.88 26.36
CA ALA A 401 -9.94 -2.45 26.60
C ALA A 401 -10.56 -1.66 25.44
N LEU A 402 -11.45 -0.72 25.75
CA LEU A 402 -12.01 0.20 24.77
C LEU A 402 -11.07 1.41 24.60
N PRO A 403 -10.86 1.90 23.36
CA PRO A 403 -10.00 3.06 23.13
C PRO A 403 -10.72 4.37 23.46
N GLU A 404 -10.08 5.18 24.30
CA GLU A 404 -10.44 6.59 24.48
C GLU A 404 -9.71 7.42 23.42
N GLN A 405 -10.46 8.14 22.59
CA GLN A 405 -9.92 8.99 21.51
C GLN A 405 -9.39 10.30 22.08
N GLU A 406 -8.17 10.67 21.71
CA GLU A 406 -7.44 11.85 22.15
C GLU A 406 -6.99 12.69 20.95
N TYR A 407 -6.80 13.99 21.17
CA TYR A 407 -6.29 14.92 20.15
C TYR A 407 -5.12 15.75 20.67
N PHE A 408 -4.11 15.91 19.82
CA PHE A 408 -2.86 16.61 20.13
C PHE A 408 -2.59 17.70 19.10
N THR A 409 -1.74 18.65 19.47
CA THR A 409 -1.27 19.70 18.54
C THR A 409 0.21 19.51 18.29
N ALA A 410 0.61 19.42 17.02
CA ALA A 410 2.01 19.42 16.60
C ALA A 410 2.68 20.78 16.89
N PRO A 411 4.03 20.86 16.99
CA PRO A 411 4.73 22.12 17.24
C PRO A 411 4.47 23.24 16.23
N ASP A 412 4.06 22.89 14.99
CA ASP A 412 3.69 23.79 13.90
C ASP A 412 2.17 23.88 13.66
N GLY A 413 1.36 23.43 14.62
CA GLY A 413 -0.09 23.69 14.66
C GLY A 413 -1.00 22.65 14.02
N TRP A 414 -0.46 21.57 13.41
CA TRP A 414 -1.29 20.46 12.94
C TRP A 414 -2.05 19.79 14.09
N LYS A 415 -3.33 19.48 13.85
CA LYS A 415 -4.12 18.62 14.75
C LYS A 415 -3.80 17.15 14.43
N LEU A 416 -3.47 16.40 15.47
CA LEU A 416 -3.14 14.97 15.41
C LEU A 416 -4.20 14.16 16.18
N GLU A 417 -4.48 12.94 15.75
CA GLU A 417 -5.39 12.00 16.42
C GLU A 417 -4.63 10.82 17.02
N GLY A 418 -5.05 10.38 18.20
CA GLY A 418 -4.61 9.12 18.78
C GLY A 418 -5.63 8.53 19.75
N TRP A 419 -5.23 7.44 20.40
CA TRP A 419 -6.07 6.69 21.31
C TRP A 419 -5.28 6.16 22.50
N VAL A 420 -5.98 5.94 23.62
CA VAL A 420 -5.45 5.32 24.83
C VAL A 420 -6.30 4.11 25.19
N LEU A 421 -5.67 2.93 25.32
CA LEU A 421 -6.24 1.79 26.04
C LEU A 421 -5.86 1.86 27.51
N LYS A 422 -6.83 1.72 28.41
CA LYS A 422 -6.60 1.62 29.84
C LYS A 422 -6.60 0.16 30.31
N PRO A 423 -5.73 -0.23 31.26
CA PRO A 423 -5.62 -1.60 31.74
C PRO A 423 -6.81 -2.05 32.59
N GLN A 424 -6.94 -3.37 32.79
CA GLN A 424 -7.96 -3.91 33.67
C GLN A 424 -7.75 -3.42 35.12
N GLY A 425 -8.80 -2.85 35.73
CA GLY A 425 -8.71 -2.32 37.09
C GLY A 425 -7.93 -1.00 37.20
N PHE A 426 -7.81 -0.26 36.10
CA PHE A 426 -7.24 1.09 36.07
C PHE A 426 -7.80 2.00 37.17
N ASP A 427 -6.89 2.71 37.85
CA ASP A 427 -7.20 3.71 38.88
C ASP A 427 -6.58 5.06 38.47
N PRO A 428 -7.37 6.12 38.21
CA PRO A 428 -6.87 7.44 37.83
C PRO A 428 -6.11 8.17 38.95
N ASN A 429 -5.98 7.58 40.15
CA ASN A 429 -5.20 8.10 41.28
C ASN A 429 -3.80 7.49 41.40
N ARG A 430 -3.43 6.58 40.50
CA ARG A 430 -2.16 5.84 40.52
C ARG A 430 -1.39 6.07 39.21
N LEU A 431 -0.08 5.86 39.23
CA LEU A 431 0.79 6.00 38.06
C LEU A 431 1.01 4.64 37.40
N HIS A 432 0.64 4.54 36.13
CA HIS A 432 0.63 3.31 35.35
C HIS A 432 1.82 3.24 34.39
N PRO A 433 2.47 2.07 34.25
CA PRO A 433 3.46 1.86 33.20
C PRO A 433 2.77 2.00 31.84
N THR A 434 3.41 2.70 30.90
CA THR A 434 2.78 3.10 29.63
C THR A 434 3.63 2.68 28.44
N VAL A 435 3.02 2.08 27.43
CA VAL A 435 3.66 1.68 26.17
C VAL A 435 3.11 2.54 25.04
N MET A 436 4.00 3.11 24.24
CA MET A 436 3.66 3.83 23.00
C MET A 436 3.91 2.92 21.79
N GLU A 437 2.88 2.57 21.03
CA GLU A 437 3.00 1.73 19.83
C GLU A 437 2.82 2.56 18.53
N ILE A 438 3.63 2.25 17.52
CA ILE A 438 3.80 3.03 16.29
C ILE A 438 3.56 2.15 15.05
N HIS A 439 2.66 2.60 14.16
CA HIS A 439 2.26 1.82 12.99
C HIS A 439 3.34 1.74 11.89
N GLY A 440 3.24 0.72 11.04
CA GLY A 440 4.00 0.62 9.79
C GLY A 440 3.47 1.53 8.69
N GLY A 441 4.13 1.60 7.54
CA GLY A 441 3.74 2.45 6.42
C GLY A 441 4.93 3.22 5.83
N PRO A 442 4.98 4.56 5.93
CA PRO A 442 4.19 5.42 6.82
C PRO A 442 2.73 5.63 6.40
N HIS A 443 2.40 5.42 5.12
CA HIS A 443 1.06 5.65 4.55
C HIS A 443 0.08 4.52 4.89
N ALA A 444 -0.19 4.37 6.18
CA ALA A 444 -1.24 3.56 6.78
C ALA A 444 -1.72 4.28 8.05
N GLN A 445 -2.64 3.70 8.81
CA GLN A 445 -3.10 4.32 10.06
C GLN A 445 -3.54 3.28 11.11
N TYR A 446 -3.41 3.63 12.39
CA TYR A 446 -4.22 3.03 13.45
C TYR A 446 -5.65 3.57 13.40
N GLY A 447 -6.57 2.89 14.08
CA GLY A 447 -7.96 3.32 14.11
C GLY A 447 -8.88 2.41 14.92
N TRP A 448 -10.15 2.43 14.56
CA TRP A 448 -11.23 1.68 15.21
C TRP A 448 -11.26 0.23 14.71
N SER A 449 -10.26 -0.59 15.06
CA SER A 449 -10.23 -2.04 14.76
C SER A 449 -9.62 -2.81 15.94
N PHE A 450 -9.99 -4.09 16.08
CA PHE A 450 -9.43 -4.97 17.10
C PHE A 450 -7.97 -5.30 16.79
N PHE A 451 -7.10 -5.17 17.79
CA PHE A 451 -5.65 -5.38 17.68
C PHE A 451 -5.18 -6.25 18.85
N HIS A 452 -4.82 -7.52 18.59
CA HIS A 452 -4.55 -8.54 19.61
C HIS A 452 -3.38 -8.14 20.52
N GLU A 453 -2.30 -7.61 19.94
CA GLU A 453 -1.12 -7.09 20.63
C GLU A 453 -1.46 -6.00 21.65
N LEU A 454 -2.22 -4.98 21.23
CA LEU A 454 -2.61 -3.87 22.11
C LEU A 454 -3.53 -4.36 23.24
N GLN A 455 -4.42 -5.30 22.96
CA GLN A 455 -5.30 -5.93 23.95
C GLN A 455 -4.54 -6.81 24.97
N ILE A 456 -3.47 -7.48 24.55
CA ILE A 456 -2.57 -8.19 25.49
C ILE A 456 -1.85 -7.20 26.41
N LEU A 457 -1.29 -6.11 25.87
CA LEU A 457 -0.58 -5.12 26.67
C LEU A 457 -1.51 -4.44 27.69
N ALA A 458 -2.71 -4.02 27.27
CA ALA A 458 -3.73 -3.50 28.18
C ALA A 458 -4.20 -4.55 29.20
N GLY A 459 -4.38 -5.80 28.76
CA GLY A 459 -4.74 -6.93 29.63
C GLY A 459 -3.68 -7.30 30.68
N MET A 460 -2.40 -6.98 30.43
CA MET A 460 -1.30 -7.21 31.37
C MET A 460 -1.16 -6.13 32.45
N GLY A 461 -1.70 -4.92 32.25
CA GLY A 461 -1.56 -3.81 33.19
C GLY A 461 -0.94 -2.53 32.62
N PHE A 462 -0.59 -2.50 31.32
CA PHE A 462 -0.07 -1.29 30.68
C PHE A 462 -1.20 -0.35 30.26
N VAL A 463 -0.96 0.96 30.36
CA VAL A 463 -1.65 1.93 29.51
C VAL A 463 -1.01 1.84 28.12
N VAL A 464 -1.81 1.76 27.06
CA VAL A 464 -1.30 1.66 25.68
C VAL A 464 -1.71 2.91 24.92
N PHE A 465 -0.73 3.71 24.51
CA PHE A 465 -0.92 4.90 23.69
C PHE A 465 -0.51 4.61 22.24
N TYR A 466 -1.35 4.99 21.29
CA TYR A 466 -1.06 4.83 19.86
C TYR A 466 -1.74 5.95 19.06
N MET A 467 -1.12 6.40 17.97
CA MET A 467 -1.57 7.60 17.24
C MET A 467 -1.13 7.61 15.78
N ASN A 468 -1.71 8.54 15.01
CA ASN A 468 -1.43 8.76 13.59
C ASN A 468 -0.67 10.10 13.39
N PRO A 469 0.67 10.07 13.21
CA PRO A 469 1.47 11.26 12.92
C PRO A 469 1.37 11.66 11.44
N ARG A 470 1.92 12.83 11.05
CA ARG A 470 2.02 13.16 9.63
C ARG A 470 2.72 12.06 8.84
N GLY A 471 2.19 11.78 7.65
CA GLY A 471 2.51 10.60 6.87
C GLY A 471 1.44 9.51 6.90
N SER A 472 0.62 9.41 7.95
CA SER A 472 -0.51 8.48 7.98
C SER A 472 -1.55 8.78 6.89
N ASP A 473 -2.33 7.76 6.54
CA ASP A 473 -3.51 7.92 5.68
C ASP A 473 -4.76 8.31 6.51
N GLY A 474 -5.84 8.72 5.84
CA GLY A 474 -7.12 9.10 6.48
C GLY A 474 -7.28 10.57 6.87
N TYR A 475 -6.25 11.39 6.68
CA TYR A 475 -6.20 12.82 7.05
C TYR A 475 -5.93 13.77 5.86
N GLY A 476 -6.18 13.29 4.64
CA GLY A 476 -5.99 14.05 3.40
C GLY A 476 -4.59 13.97 2.80
N GLU A 477 -4.51 14.24 1.49
CA GLU A 477 -3.31 14.02 0.67
C GLU A 477 -2.12 14.86 1.16
N ARG A 478 -2.38 16.08 1.62
CA ARG A 478 -1.34 16.95 2.16
C ARG A 478 -0.71 16.35 3.42
N PHE A 479 -1.50 15.79 4.32
CA PHE A 479 -1.01 15.16 5.56
C PHE A 479 -0.21 13.88 5.25
N ARG A 480 -0.67 13.11 4.26
CA ARG A 480 0.01 11.89 3.77
C ARG A 480 1.35 12.22 3.08
N ARG A 481 1.39 13.25 2.23
CA ARG A 481 2.61 13.71 1.53
C ARG A 481 3.63 14.41 2.43
N ASP A 482 3.23 14.96 3.59
CA ASP A 482 4.08 15.86 4.39
C ASP A 482 5.35 15.20 4.97
N VAL A 483 5.42 13.85 4.97
CA VAL A 483 6.56 13.00 5.41
C VAL A 483 7.42 12.47 4.25
N VAL A 484 7.04 12.70 3.00
CA VAL A 484 7.78 12.19 1.82
C VAL A 484 9.14 12.87 1.76
N ARG A 485 10.22 12.07 1.77
CA ARG A 485 11.62 12.49 1.96
C ARG A 485 11.92 13.18 3.30
N ASP A 486 10.99 13.14 4.27
CA ASP A 486 11.18 13.67 5.63
C ASP A 486 10.99 12.63 6.75
N TRP A 487 11.31 11.35 6.49
CA TRP A 487 11.33 10.31 7.52
C TRP A 487 12.19 10.70 8.73
N ALA A 488 11.63 10.54 9.92
CA ALA A 488 12.19 10.95 11.21
C ALA A 488 12.45 12.46 11.38
N GLY A 489 11.75 13.30 10.60
CA GLY A 489 11.60 14.74 10.77
C GLY A 489 10.31 15.09 11.52
N LYS A 490 9.30 15.59 10.80
CA LYS A 490 7.99 16.00 11.36
C LYS A 490 7.26 14.88 12.11
N ASP A 491 7.24 13.69 11.53
CA ASP A 491 6.68 12.46 12.07
C ASP A 491 7.17 12.14 13.50
N TYR A 492 8.47 12.27 13.75
CA TYR A 492 9.10 12.10 15.05
C TYR A 492 8.68 13.21 16.03
N LEU A 493 8.58 14.46 15.57
CA LEU A 493 8.12 15.58 16.39
C LEU A 493 6.65 15.44 16.81
N ASP A 494 5.79 14.98 15.90
CA ASP A 494 4.37 14.71 16.16
C ASP A 494 4.19 13.65 17.26
N LEU A 495 4.94 12.54 17.16
CA LEU A 495 4.92 11.45 18.13
C LEU A 495 5.41 11.91 19.51
N MET A 496 6.54 12.63 19.59
CA MET A 496 7.09 13.08 20.87
C MET A 496 6.25 14.18 21.52
N ALA A 497 5.78 15.17 20.75
CA ALA A 497 4.94 16.26 21.26
C ALA A 497 3.58 15.75 21.75
N SER A 498 3.02 14.72 21.13
CA SER A 498 1.78 14.07 21.58
C SER A 498 1.99 13.27 22.87
N LEU A 499 3.12 12.54 22.97
CA LEU A 499 3.49 11.85 24.20
C LEU A 499 3.70 12.80 25.39
N ASP A 500 4.33 13.96 25.17
CA ASP A 500 4.47 14.99 26.22
C ASP A 500 3.12 15.56 26.65
N GLN A 501 2.23 15.87 25.69
CA GLN A 501 0.88 16.36 25.97
C GLN A 501 0.02 15.36 26.75
N ILE A 502 0.05 14.06 26.43
CA ILE A 502 -0.72 13.07 27.19
C ILE A 502 -0.13 12.84 28.59
N ILE A 503 1.19 12.84 28.77
CA ILE A 503 1.82 12.74 30.09
C ILE A 503 1.41 13.91 30.99
N GLU A 504 1.45 15.14 30.48
CA GLU A 504 1.05 16.35 31.22
C GLU A 504 -0.43 16.32 31.61
N ARG A 505 -1.32 16.01 30.66
CA ARG A 505 -2.78 16.13 30.85
C ARG A 505 -3.40 14.95 31.60
N ALA A 506 -2.87 13.74 31.43
CA ALA A 506 -3.42 12.54 32.05
C ALA A 506 -3.18 12.48 33.56
N GLY A 507 -1.97 12.85 34.00
CA GLY A 507 -1.52 12.73 35.40
C GLY A 507 -1.47 11.30 35.96
N TYR A 508 -1.86 10.28 35.18
CA TYR A 508 -1.86 8.85 35.54
C TYR A 508 -0.77 8.03 34.81
N ILE A 509 0.03 8.66 33.96
CA ILE A 509 1.15 8.00 33.24
C ILE A 509 2.43 8.10 34.07
N ASP A 510 3.12 6.98 34.27
CA ASP A 510 4.43 6.95 34.92
C ASP A 510 5.54 7.28 33.93
N ALA A 511 6.00 8.54 33.95
CA ALA A 511 7.05 9.03 33.06
C ALA A 511 8.42 8.33 33.22
N ASN A 512 8.62 7.53 34.28
CA ASN A 512 9.84 6.73 34.47
C ASN A 512 9.70 5.30 33.92
N ARG A 513 8.49 4.90 33.51
CA ARG A 513 8.15 3.54 33.06
C ARG A 513 7.39 3.61 31.74
N LEU A 514 8.07 4.23 30.76
CA LEU A 514 7.65 4.36 29.37
C LEU A 514 8.30 3.28 28.51
N GLY A 515 7.52 2.63 27.67
CA GLY A 515 7.96 1.75 26.59
C GLY A 515 7.66 2.36 25.22
N VAL A 516 8.42 1.99 24.19
CA VAL A 516 8.13 2.36 22.79
C VAL A 516 8.30 1.18 21.85
N GLY A 517 7.34 0.95 20.98
CA GLY A 517 7.35 -0.15 20.03
C GLY A 517 6.79 0.22 18.67
N GLY A 518 7.07 -0.63 17.69
CA GLY A 518 6.51 -0.47 16.36
C GLY A 518 7.05 -1.48 15.35
N GLY A 519 6.30 -1.64 14.26
CA GLY A 519 6.63 -2.57 13.18
C GLY A 519 6.91 -1.88 11.85
N SER A 520 7.82 -2.41 11.04
CA SER A 520 8.18 -1.85 9.72
C SER A 520 8.78 -0.45 9.88
N TYR A 521 8.26 0.55 9.17
CA TYR A 521 8.49 1.97 9.43
C TYR A 521 8.31 2.36 10.92
N GLY A 522 7.36 1.79 11.66
CA GLY A 522 7.21 2.01 13.10
C GLY A 522 8.38 1.45 13.92
N GLY A 523 9.03 0.39 13.43
CA GLY A 523 10.27 -0.15 13.98
C GLY A 523 11.47 0.74 13.66
N TYR A 524 11.54 1.29 12.44
CA TYR A 524 12.50 2.35 12.08
C TYR A 524 12.36 3.57 13.01
N MET A 525 11.13 4.02 13.26
CA MET A 525 10.85 5.13 14.17
C MET A 525 11.20 4.76 15.63
N THR A 526 10.91 3.54 16.07
CA THR A 526 11.35 3.02 17.38
C THR A 526 12.86 3.07 17.52
N ASN A 527 13.60 2.59 16.51
CA ASN A 527 15.07 2.65 16.46
C ASN A 527 15.58 4.10 16.48
N TRP A 528 14.91 5.02 15.76
CA TRP A 528 15.26 6.45 15.75
C TRP A 528 15.07 7.10 17.12
N ILE A 529 13.90 6.92 17.73
CA ILE A 529 13.51 7.52 19.02
C ILE A 529 14.55 7.23 20.10
N ILE A 530 14.98 5.98 20.26
CA ILE A 530 16.00 5.61 21.27
C ILE A 530 17.41 6.12 20.91
N GLY A 531 17.66 6.50 19.65
CA GLY A 531 18.86 7.20 19.22
C GLY A 531 18.86 8.71 19.55
N GLN A 532 17.68 9.32 19.73
CA GLN A 532 17.55 10.75 20.06
C GLN A 532 17.26 11.01 21.54
N THR A 533 16.53 10.13 22.23
CA THR A 533 16.13 10.32 23.63
C THR A 533 16.32 9.08 24.50
N ASN A 534 16.46 9.31 25.81
CA ASN A 534 16.66 8.28 26.84
C ASN A 534 15.49 8.20 27.84
N ARG A 535 14.32 8.75 27.48
CA ARG A 535 13.10 8.74 28.32
C ARG A 535 12.40 7.38 28.42
N PHE A 536 12.76 6.43 27.56
CA PHE A 536 12.12 5.12 27.48
C PHE A 536 12.94 4.07 28.23
N SER A 537 12.26 3.30 29.08
CA SER A 537 12.83 2.25 29.92
C SER A 537 12.87 0.89 29.23
N ALA A 538 12.14 0.73 28.12
CA ALA A 538 12.27 -0.38 27.18
C ALA A 538 11.88 0.05 25.75
N ALA A 539 12.39 -0.65 24.74
CA ALA A 539 11.94 -0.52 23.36
C ALA A 539 11.77 -1.88 22.68
N VAL A 540 10.82 -1.98 21.75
CA VAL A 540 10.51 -3.21 21.00
C VAL A 540 10.37 -2.89 19.51
N SER A 541 11.45 -3.11 18.77
CA SER A 541 11.52 -2.83 17.33
C SER A 541 11.31 -4.10 16.52
N MET A 542 10.42 -4.04 15.53
CA MET A 542 9.90 -5.23 14.86
C MET A 542 10.01 -5.06 13.35
N ARG A 543 10.59 -6.05 12.66
CA ARG A 543 10.76 -6.09 11.18
C ARG A 543 11.21 -4.73 10.64
N SER A 544 12.26 -4.19 11.26
CA SER A 544 12.59 -2.76 11.24
C SER A 544 13.75 -2.41 10.33
N ILE A 545 13.78 -1.19 9.79
CA ILE A 545 14.96 -0.60 9.14
C ILE A 545 15.85 0.07 10.20
N SER A 546 17.17 0.00 10.04
CA SER A 546 18.14 0.74 10.89
C SER A 546 19.19 1.52 10.09
N ASN A 547 19.41 1.15 8.82
CA ASN A 547 20.38 1.74 7.91
C ASN A 547 19.77 1.90 6.51
N LEU A 548 19.34 3.12 6.18
CA LEU A 548 18.77 3.45 4.87
C LEU A 548 19.79 3.32 3.73
N VAL A 549 21.09 3.31 4.02
CA VAL A 549 22.15 3.16 3.01
C VAL A 549 22.25 1.72 2.49
N SER A 550 22.13 0.72 3.37
CA SER A 550 22.03 -0.68 2.95
C SER A 550 20.63 -1.03 2.45
N GLU A 551 19.59 -0.42 3.02
CA GLU A 551 18.19 -0.78 2.69
C GLU A 551 17.73 -0.33 1.30
N TYR A 552 18.15 0.86 0.84
CA TYR A 552 17.65 1.48 -0.40
C TYR A 552 17.72 0.57 -1.65
N PRO A 553 18.80 -0.17 -1.93
CA PRO A 553 18.84 -1.17 -3.00
C PRO A 553 18.40 -2.60 -2.58
N GLN A 554 18.10 -2.83 -1.29
CA GLN A 554 17.98 -4.19 -0.75
C GLN A 554 16.53 -4.68 -0.60
N HIS A 555 15.54 -3.83 -0.36
CA HIS A 555 14.14 -4.28 -0.24
C HIS A 555 13.50 -4.69 -1.58
N ASP A 556 12.47 -5.53 -1.54
CA ASP A 556 11.71 -5.98 -2.73
C ASP A 556 11.06 -4.84 -3.53
N ILE A 557 10.57 -3.79 -2.87
CA ILE A 557 9.85 -2.67 -3.51
C ILE A 557 10.76 -1.52 -3.97
N VAL A 558 11.93 -1.81 -4.58
CA VAL A 558 13.01 -0.83 -4.90
C VAL A 558 12.48 0.52 -5.43
N LEU A 559 11.63 0.50 -6.47
CA LEU A 559 11.09 1.71 -7.11
C LEU A 559 10.17 2.56 -6.23
N TRP A 560 9.60 2.00 -5.15
CA TRP A 560 8.87 2.77 -4.13
C TRP A 560 9.84 3.54 -3.22
N GLY A 561 10.97 2.92 -2.85
CA GLY A 561 12.04 3.55 -2.09
C GLY A 561 12.62 4.79 -2.80
N VAL A 562 12.75 4.72 -4.12
CA VAL A 562 13.18 5.87 -4.97
C VAL A 562 12.25 7.09 -4.83
N LEU A 563 10.96 6.89 -4.63
CA LEU A 563 10.03 8.00 -4.44
C LEU A 563 10.03 8.51 -3.00
N GLN A 564 10.00 7.57 -2.04
CA GLN A 564 9.86 7.87 -0.62
C GLN A 564 11.11 8.53 -0.02
N LEU A 565 12.29 8.07 -0.43
CA LEU A 565 13.59 8.49 0.12
C LEU A 565 14.32 9.45 -0.82
N GLY A 566 13.99 9.45 -2.12
CA GLY A 566 14.59 10.31 -3.14
C GLY A 566 15.29 9.53 -4.27
N PRO A 567 15.70 10.22 -5.35
CA PRO A 567 16.33 9.62 -6.52
C PRO A 567 17.61 8.81 -6.16
N PRO A 568 18.09 7.91 -7.05
CA PRO A 568 19.24 7.05 -6.76
C PRO A 568 20.42 7.84 -6.17
N PRO A 569 20.85 7.53 -4.94
CA PRO A 569 21.60 8.49 -4.13
C PRO A 569 23.06 8.64 -4.55
N TRP A 570 23.62 7.68 -5.29
CA TRP A 570 25.05 7.64 -5.58
C TRP A 570 25.51 8.84 -6.44
N PRO A 571 26.65 9.47 -6.11
CA PRO A 571 27.61 9.09 -5.05
C PRO A 571 27.28 9.65 -3.65
N ASN A 572 26.24 10.48 -3.49
CA ASN A 572 25.93 11.20 -2.24
C ASN A 572 24.98 10.42 -1.31
N LEU A 573 25.56 9.58 -0.45
CA LEU A 573 24.83 8.78 0.54
C LEU A 573 24.53 9.53 1.86
N ASP A 574 24.98 10.78 2.02
CA ASP A 574 25.02 11.46 3.33
C ASP A 574 23.62 11.72 3.92
N GLU A 575 22.58 11.95 3.10
CA GLU A 575 21.20 12.17 3.58
C GLU A 575 20.55 10.87 4.10
N LEU A 576 20.71 9.76 3.38
CA LEU A 576 20.25 8.44 3.84
C LEU A 576 20.98 8.05 5.13
N TRP A 577 22.29 8.29 5.21
CA TRP A 577 23.06 8.07 6.43
C TRP A 577 22.58 8.97 7.58
N ARG A 578 22.33 10.26 7.32
CA ARG A 578 21.79 11.21 8.31
C ARG A 578 20.45 10.75 8.88
N ARG A 579 19.57 10.17 8.07
CA ARG A 579 18.28 9.61 8.50
C ARG A 579 18.34 8.15 8.96
N SER A 580 19.52 7.52 9.04
CA SER A 580 19.66 6.12 9.49
C SER A 580 19.77 6.02 11.03
N PRO A 581 18.85 5.33 11.73
CA PRO A 581 18.92 5.14 13.18
C PRO A 581 20.26 4.62 13.71
N ILE A 582 20.93 3.71 12.99
CA ILE A 582 22.20 3.11 13.42
C ILE A 582 23.32 4.16 13.56
N ARG A 583 23.26 5.28 12.83
CA ARG A 583 24.19 6.43 12.98
C ARG A 583 24.20 6.99 14.42
N TYR A 584 23.12 6.77 15.16
CA TYR A 584 22.90 7.29 16.52
C TYR A 584 23.07 6.21 17.61
N VAL A 585 23.54 5.00 17.26
CA VAL A 585 23.63 3.83 18.16
C VAL A 585 24.47 4.07 19.44
N GLN A 586 25.40 5.03 19.43
CA GLN A 586 26.14 5.43 20.62
C GLN A 586 25.24 6.04 21.70
N ASN A 587 24.20 6.79 21.31
CA ASN A 587 23.27 7.46 22.21
C ASN A 587 22.31 6.49 22.91
N MET A 588 21.99 5.37 22.27
CA MET A 588 20.98 4.40 22.72
C MET A 588 21.36 3.79 24.07
N LYS A 589 20.55 4.00 25.11
CA LYS A 589 20.70 3.32 26.42
C LYS A 589 19.51 2.45 26.78
N THR A 590 18.35 2.72 26.18
CA THR A 590 17.12 1.94 26.35
C THR A 590 17.34 0.47 25.96
N PRO A 591 16.95 -0.50 26.81
CA PRO A 591 16.93 -1.93 26.47
C PRO A 591 16.05 -2.23 25.26
N LEU A 592 16.66 -2.73 24.18
CA LEU A 592 15.98 -2.99 22.91
C LEU A 592 15.71 -4.50 22.70
N LEU A 593 14.47 -4.85 22.40
CA LEU A 593 14.14 -6.12 21.73
C LEU A 593 14.04 -5.87 20.23
N LEU A 594 14.78 -6.65 19.44
CA LEU A 594 14.62 -6.74 17.99
C LEU A 594 13.89 -8.05 17.66
N THR A 595 12.87 -7.98 16.79
CA THR A 595 12.19 -9.17 16.26
C THR A 595 12.12 -9.10 14.73
N ALA A 596 12.50 -10.17 14.03
CA ALA A 596 12.49 -10.20 12.56
C ALA A 596 12.20 -11.60 12.00
N GLY A 597 11.57 -11.66 10.83
CA GLY A 597 11.48 -12.87 10.02
C GLY A 597 12.75 -13.09 9.21
N GLU A 598 13.22 -14.33 9.08
CA GLU A 598 14.44 -14.60 8.29
C GLU A 598 14.19 -14.55 6.77
N MET A 599 12.92 -14.60 6.36
CA MET A 599 12.46 -14.39 4.98
C MET A 599 11.72 -13.05 4.84
N ASP A 600 12.01 -12.07 5.70
CA ASP A 600 11.58 -10.68 5.51
C ASP A 600 12.39 -10.05 4.38
N LEU A 601 11.72 -9.78 3.27
CA LEU A 601 12.29 -9.20 2.05
C LEU A 601 11.84 -7.75 1.84
N ARG A 602 10.97 -7.23 2.73
CA ARG A 602 10.47 -5.86 2.76
C ARG A 602 11.30 -4.94 3.66
N CYS A 603 11.80 -5.48 4.77
CA CYS A 603 12.75 -4.86 5.69
C CYS A 603 13.80 -5.89 6.05
N ALA A 604 14.91 -5.91 5.31
CA ALA A 604 15.79 -7.08 5.25
C ALA A 604 16.39 -7.47 6.60
N MET A 605 16.61 -8.77 6.85
CA MET A 605 17.18 -9.30 8.10
C MET A 605 18.46 -8.58 8.55
N SER A 606 19.31 -8.16 7.60
CA SER A 606 20.51 -7.35 7.82
C SER A 606 20.25 -6.08 8.64
N GLN A 607 19.10 -5.42 8.45
CA GLN A 607 18.72 -4.22 9.20
C GLN A 607 18.67 -4.45 10.72
N SER A 608 18.24 -5.65 11.13
CA SER A 608 18.22 -6.05 12.54
C SER A 608 19.58 -6.59 13.01
N GLU A 609 20.33 -7.26 12.14
CA GLU A 609 21.68 -7.76 12.44
C GLU A 609 22.71 -6.62 12.63
N GLU A 610 22.70 -5.61 11.76
CA GLU A 610 23.56 -4.43 11.83
C GLU A 610 23.39 -3.70 13.17
N LEU A 611 22.15 -3.39 13.55
CA LEU A 611 21.84 -2.67 14.79
C LEU A 611 22.14 -3.53 16.04
N PHE A 612 21.79 -4.82 16.02
CA PHE A 612 22.15 -5.76 17.09
C PHE A 612 23.66 -5.82 17.27
N GLY A 613 24.43 -6.01 16.20
CA GLY A 613 25.89 -6.07 16.23
C GLY A 613 26.50 -4.80 16.81
N ALA A 614 26.09 -3.63 16.30
CA ALA A 614 26.58 -2.34 16.78
C ALA A 614 26.25 -2.10 18.27
N MET A 615 25.02 -2.40 18.71
CA MET A 615 24.63 -2.31 20.12
C MET A 615 25.40 -3.28 21.01
N ARG A 616 25.62 -4.53 20.59
CA ARG A 616 26.39 -5.51 21.37
C ARG A 616 27.87 -5.15 21.48
N LEU A 617 28.50 -4.64 20.40
CA LEU A 617 29.87 -4.13 20.42
C LEU A 617 30.05 -2.94 21.37
N LEU A 618 29.03 -2.08 21.48
CA LEU A 618 28.99 -0.95 22.42
C LEU A 618 28.51 -1.35 23.84
N GLY A 619 28.44 -2.65 24.15
CA GLY A 619 28.08 -3.16 25.48
C GLY A 619 26.61 -2.92 25.89
N LYS A 620 25.74 -2.54 24.95
CA LYS A 620 24.33 -2.19 25.22
C LYS A 620 23.48 -3.44 25.47
N THR A 621 22.34 -3.23 26.14
CA THR A 621 21.31 -4.25 26.37
C THR A 621 20.44 -4.39 25.11
N VAL A 622 20.60 -5.50 24.38
CA VAL A 622 19.76 -5.85 23.23
C VAL A 622 19.57 -7.36 23.12
N GLU A 623 18.35 -7.81 22.80
CA GLU A 623 17.98 -9.19 22.45
C GLU A 623 17.49 -9.21 20.99
N LEU A 624 17.90 -10.20 20.18
CA LEU A 624 17.45 -10.36 18.79
C LEU A 624 16.75 -11.71 18.63
N VAL A 625 15.46 -11.69 18.32
CA VAL A 625 14.64 -12.88 18.07
C VAL A 625 14.41 -13.02 16.56
N ARG A 626 14.98 -14.09 16.00
CA ARG A 626 14.85 -14.48 14.59
C ARG A 626 13.72 -15.51 14.47
N PHE A 627 12.85 -15.33 13.49
CA PHE A 627 11.79 -16.28 13.16
C PHE A 627 12.06 -16.93 11.79
N PRO A 628 12.57 -18.17 11.76
CA PRO A 628 12.86 -18.87 10.49
C PRO A 628 11.63 -19.03 9.61
N GLU A 629 11.80 -19.06 8.29
CA GLU A 629 10.75 -19.12 7.25
C GLU A 629 9.80 -17.91 7.16
N GLU A 630 9.68 -17.09 8.21
CA GLU A 630 8.69 -16.02 8.28
C GLU A 630 9.11 -14.76 7.51
N SER A 631 8.13 -14.07 6.91
CA SER A 631 8.31 -12.81 6.19
C SER A 631 7.88 -11.59 7.02
N HIS A 632 7.83 -10.40 6.41
CA HIS A 632 7.30 -9.17 7.01
C HIS A 632 5.88 -9.32 7.58
N ASP A 633 5.13 -10.31 7.10
CA ASP A 633 3.75 -10.60 7.49
C ASP A 633 3.59 -11.51 8.72
N LEU A 634 4.70 -11.88 9.39
CA LEU A 634 4.73 -12.67 10.63
C LEU A 634 3.58 -12.35 11.60
N SER A 635 3.37 -11.08 11.96
CA SER A 635 2.36 -10.72 12.97
C SER A 635 0.91 -10.97 12.52
N ARG A 636 0.63 -10.95 11.21
CA ARG A 636 -0.71 -11.01 10.61
C ARG A 636 -1.04 -12.39 10.06
N ASN A 637 -0.18 -12.93 9.21
CA ASN A 637 -0.39 -14.20 8.48
C ASN A 637 0.65 -15.29 8.81
N GLY A 638 1.66 -14.96 9.63
CA GLY A 638 2.73 -15.87 10.02
C GLY A 638 2.27 -17.11 10.79
N ARG A 639 3.17 -18.09 10.94
CA ARG A 639 2.82 -19.41 11.50
C ARG A 639 2.27 -19.26 12.94
N PRO A 640 1.12 -19.87 13.29
CA PRO A 640 0.44 -19.59 14.55
C PRO A 640 1.29 -19.70 15.83
N ASP A 641 2.15 -20.71 15.94
CA ASP A 641 3.05 -20.89 17.07
C ASP A 641 4.09 -19.76 17.18
N ARG A 642 4.57 -19.26 16.04
CA ARG A 642 5.50 -18.12 15.96
C ARG A 642 4.82 -16.78 16.26
N ARG A 643 3.55 -16.58 15.84
CA ARG A 643 2.72 -15.43 16.25
C ARG A 643 2.56 -15.37 17.77
N VAL A 644 2.23 -16.50 18.40
CA VAL A 644 2.10 -16.58 19.87
C VAL A 644 3.44 -16.32 20.56
N GLU A 645 4.55 -16.91 20.10
CA GLU A 645 5.88 -16.65 20.71
C GLU A 645 6.34 -15.19 20.52
N ARG A 646 6.09 -14.57 19.36
CA ARG A 646 6.32 -13.13 19.16
C ARG A 646 5.59 -12.31 20.22
N LEU A 647 4.29 -12.53 20.39
CA LEU A 647 3.47 -11.80 21.36
C LEU A 647 3.99 -11.98 22.80
N ARG A 648 4.39 -13.19 23.19
CA ARG A 648 5.04 -13.45 24.49
C ARG A 648 6.36 -12.69 24.69
N ARG A 649 7.19 -12.57 23.65
CA ARG A 649 8.48 -11.86 23.72
C ARG A 649 8.27 -10.36 23.93
N ILE A 650 7.33 -9.76 23.21
CA ILE A 650 6.96 -8.34 23.32
C ILE A 650 6.43 -8.06 24.74
N ALA A 651 5.41 -8.81 25.16
CA ALA A 651 4.82 -8.78 26.49
C ALA A 651 5.87 -8.90 27.62
N GLY A 652 6.67 -9.96 27.58
CA GLY A 652 7.67 -10.26 28.60
C GLY A 652 8.86 -9.30 28.62
N TRP A 653 9.14 -8.59 27.52
CA TRP A 653 10.16 -7.53 27.49
C TRP A 653 9.67 -6.27 28.21
N TYR A 654 8.45 -5.82 27.91
CA TYR A 654 7.85 -4.69 28.64
C TYR A 654 7.66 -5.02 30.12
N GLU A 655 7.17 -6.22 30.47
CA GLU A 655 7.05 -6.64 31.88
C GLU A 655 8.41 -6.65 32.61
N ARG A 656 9.48 -7.15 31.96
CA ARG A 656 10.84 -7.20 32.54
C ARG A 656 11.41 -5.82 32.92
N TYR A 657 11.08 -4.78 32.16
CA TYR A 657 11.73 -3.46 32.27
C TYR A 657 10.84 -2.34 32.82
N LEU A 658 9.51 -2.44 32.67
CA LEU A 658 8.54 -1.50 33.26
C LEU A 658 7.85 -2.09 34.50
N GLY A 659 7.70 -3.41 34.56
CA GLY A 659 6.71 -4.06 35.42
C GLY A 659 5.28 -3.68 35.06
N THR A 660 4.31 -4.48 35.50
CA THR A 660 2.88 -4.32 35.22
C THR A 660 2.10 -3.62 36.34
N ALA A 661 2.67 -3.53 37.55
CA ALA A 661 2.02 -2.88 38.68
C ALA A 661 1.97 -1.35 38.51
N ALA A 662 0.78 -0.78 38.65
CA ALA A 662 0.64 0.64 38.93
C ALA A 662 1.18 0.97 40.34
N VAL A 663 1.80 2.14 40.49
CA VAL A 663 2.35 2.64 41.76
C VAL A 663 1.50 3.79 42.28
N ASP A 664 1.52 4.03 43.59
CA ASP A 664 0.73 5.11 44.18
C ASP A 664 1.28 6.46 43.68
N ARG A 665 0.40 7.38 43.27
CA ARG A 665 0.82 8.74 42.91
C ARG A 665 1.48 9.37 44.15
N PRO A 666 2.68 9.97 44.03
CA PRO A 666 3.29 10.67 45.16
C PRO A 666 2.32 11.75 45.66
N ALA A 667 2.20 11.91 46.98
CA ALA A 667 1.35 12.92 47.55
C ALA A 667 1.77 14.31 47.04
N SER A 668 0.84 15.03 46.40
CA SER A 668 1.12 16.32 45.79
C SER A 668 1.33 17.39 46.87
N GLU A 669 2.59 17.64 47.23
CA GLU A 669 2.94 18.82 48.01
C GLU A 669 2.78 20.07 47.13
N GLU A 670 1.82 20.88 47.54
CA GLU A 670 1.37 22.15 46.94
C GLU A 670 0.65 22.07 45.58
N ALA A 671 -0.20 23.07 45.36
CA ALA A 671 -0.98 23.22 44.14
C ALA A 671 -0.11 23.74 43.00
N THR A 672 -0.44 23.34 41.76
CA THR A 672 0.24 23.79 40.54
C THR A 672 0.33 25.32 40.47
N GLN A 673 1.49 25.87 40.81
CA GLN A 673 1.82 27.22 40.37
C GLN A 673 1.90 27.17 38.84
N ILE A 674 1.01 27.89 38.17
CA ILE A 674 1.17 28.19 36.76
C ILE A 674 2.38 29.11 36.66
N LEU A 675 3.56 28.52 36.45
CA LEU A 675 4.77 29.25 36.14
C LEU A 675 4.53 29.97 34.81
N PRO A 676 4.56 31.32 34.76
CA PRO A 676 4.43 32.03 33.50
C PRO A 676 5.62 31.65 32.63
N ILE A 677 5.35 31.02 31.48
CA ILE A 677 6.37 30.68 30.49
C ILE A 677 7.06 32.00 30.10
N PRO A 678 8.39 32.14 30.30
CA PRO A 678 9.10 33.33 29.85
C PRO A 678 8.96 33.43 28.33
N ALA A 679 8.52 34.58 27.83
CA ALA A 679 8.40 34.84 26.38
C ALA A 679 9.73 34.73 25.62
N GLU A 680 10.86 34.68 26.35
CA GLU A 680 12.21 34.50 25.84
C GLU A 680 12.91 33.34 26.56
N ALA A 681 12.55 32.09 26.23
CA ALA A 681 13.38 30.92 26.52
C ALA A 681 14.51 30.83 25.47
N PRO A 682 15.81 30.98 25.82
CA PRO A 682 16.88 31.10 24.83
C PRO A 682 17.12 29.83 23.99
N ARG A 683 17.59 30.02 22.75
CA ARG A 683 17.90 28.96 21.76
C ARG A 683 19.17 28.14 22.09
N GLU A 684 19.33 27.67 23.32
CA GLU A 684 20.56 26.95 23.73
C GLU A 684 20.63 25.50 23.23
N TRP A 685 19.49 24.85 22.92
CA TRP A 685 19.51 23.49 22.34
C TRP A 685 20.15 23.44 20.94
N ALA A 686 20.23 24.57 20.24
CA ALA A 686 20.78 24.69 18.89
C ALA A 686 22.32 24.73 18.84
N LYS A 687 23.03 24.73 19.98
CA LYS A 687 24.51 24.89 20.02
C LYS A 687 25.30 23.57 20.10
N THR A 688 24.66 22.43 20.32
CA THR A 688 25.35 21.15 20.60
C THR A 688 25.47 20.24 19.37
N ILE A 689 25.36 20.77 18.14
CA ILE A 689 25.69 20.07 16.89
C ILE A 689 26.74 20.86 16.09
N ALA A 690 27.87 21.12 16.73
CA ALA A 690 29.12 21.44 16.03
C ALA A 690 29.81 20.12 15.64
N ILE A 691 29.32 19.45 14.59
CA ILE A 691 30.03 18.32 13.98
C ILE A 691 31.27 18.88 13.29
N GLY A 692 32.44 18.54 13.82
CA GLY A 692 33.73 19.02 13.30
C GLY A 692 33.99 18.57 11.87
N SER A 693 34.77 19.38 11.14
CA SER A 693 35.19 19.12 9.77
C SER A 693 35.87 17.77 9.60
N ARG A 694 35.75 17.17 8.40
CA ARG A 694 36.55 16.01 7.99
C ARG A 694 38.06 16.35 7.98
N PRO A 695 38.95 15.34 8.12
CA PRO A 695 40.38 15.56 8.30
C PRO A 695 41.11 15.92 7.01
N GLU A 696 42.24 16.61 7.16
CA GLU A 696 43.26 16.80 6.11
C GLU A 696 44.26 15.63 6.10
N ALA A 697 44.90 15.44 4.94
CA ALA A 697 46.08 14.61 4.71
C ALA A 697 46.88 15.27 3.57
N ASP A 698 48.22 15.30 3.55
CA ASP A 698 49.21 14.72 4.46
C ASP A 698 50.55 15.53 4.38
N GLU A 699 51.65 14.92 4.82
CA GLU A 699 53.06 15.21 4.54
C GLU A 699 53.90 16.03 5.56
N LEU A 700 54.54 15.26 6.44
CA LEU A 700 56.01 15.18 6.54
C LEU A 700 56.83 16.48 6.66
N ALA A 701 57.18 16.82 7.90
CA ALA A 701 58.51 17.33 8.22
C ALA A 701 59.00 16.75 9.57
N ALA A 702 60.21 16.21 9.59
CA ALA A 702 60.88 15.78 10.82
C ALA A 702 61.94 16.81 11.24
N GLU A 703 62.02 17.12 12.54
CA GLU A 703 63.23 16.88 13.37
C GLU A 703 63.09 17.38 14.82
N ALA A 704 63.91 16.78 15.70
CA ALA A 704 64.44 17.32 16.96
C ALA A 704 63.52 18.00 18.01
N SER A 705 63.21 17.23 19.07
CA SER A 705 63.25 17.74 20.46
C SER A 705 64.61 18.42 20.77
N PRO A 706 64.75 19.35 21.77
CA PRO A 706 64.22 19.14 23.13
C PRO A 706 63.88 20.37 24.05
N VAL A 707 62.88 20.15 24.92
CA VAL A 707 62.92 20.42 26.39
C VAL A 707 62.84 21.87 26.94
N THR A 708 62.19 21.95 28.11
CA THR A 708 62.12 23.03 29.13
C THR A 708 61.34 24.33 28.84
N ALA A 709 60.76 25.02 29.86
CA ALA A 709 59.99 24.60 31.05
C ALA A 709 59.59 25.83 31.91
N VAL A 710 58.35 25.83 32.43
CA VAL A 710 57.76 26.70 33.49
C VAL A 710 57.75 28.22 33.25
N VAL A 711 56.56 28.84 33.36
CA VAL A 711 56.18 29.95 34.26
C VAL A 711 54.84 30.56 33.77
N GLU A 712 53.93 30.83 34.71
CA GLU A 712 52.61 31.44 34.48
C GLU A 712 52.71 32.94 34.16
N PRO A 713 51.67 33.53 33.54
CA PRO A 713 50.98 34.58 34.30
C PRO A 713 49.45 34.67 34.08
N GLU A 714 48.78 35.37 35.01
CA GLU A 714 47.39 35.79 34.89
C GLU A 714 47.15 36.93 33.87
N VAL A 715 45.93 36.91 33.31
CA VAL A 715 45.06 38.06 32.93
C VAL A 715 45.71 39.32 32.35
N ILE A 716 45.41 39.58 31.06
CA ILE A 716 45.14 40.93 30.54
C ILE A 716 43.85 40.87 29.71
N GLN A 717 42.88 41.75 29.99
CA GLN A 717 41.66 41.92 29.19
C GLN A 717 41.87 42.93 28.05
N PRO A 718 41.28 42.72 26.85
CA PRO A 718 41.08 43.78 25.87
C PRO A 718 39.80 44.57 26.17
N THR A 719 39.88 45.91 26.14
CA THR A 719 38.74 46.81 26.35
C THR A 719 38.00 47.16 25.06
N VAL A 720 36.71 47.47 25.18
CA VAL A 720 35.89 48.10 24.11
C VAL A 720 35.86 49.62 24.34
N PRO A 721 36.01 50.47 23.30
CA PRO A 721 35.72 51.90 23.38
C PRO A 721 34.24 52.21 23.11
N ASP A 722 33.66 53.12 23.90
CA ASP A 722 32.28 53.61 23.75
C ASP A 722 32.12 54.67 22.64
N ASP A 723 30.93 54.75 22.03
CA ASP A 723 30.09 55.98 21.94
C ASP A 723 28.93 55.81 20.93
N ALA A 724 27.70 55.56 21.41
CA ALA A 724 26.43 55.83 20.70
C ALA A 724 25.16 55.53 21.56
N THR A 725 24.81 56.37 22.54
CA THR A 725 23.56 56.22 23.34
C THR A 725 22.83 57.54 23.61
N ALA A 726 21.56 57.63 23.18
CA ALA A 726 20.49 58.55 23.62
C ALA A 726 19.19 58.14 22.86
N GLU A 727 18.13 57.62 23.51
CA GLU A 727 17.00 58.38 24.12
C GLU A 727 16.13 59.16 23.12
N ALA A 728 14.78 59.12 23.10
CA ALA A 728 13.72 58.43 23.89
C ALA A 728 12.38 58.52 23.06
N PRO A 729 11.12 58.31 23.57
CA PRO A 729 10.63 57.84 24.87
C PRO A 729 9.48 56.77 24.81
N ILE A 730 8.88 56.50 25.98
CA ILE A 730 7.79 55.52 26.24
C ILE A 730 6.38 56.16 26.10
N ILE A 731 5.36 55.35 25.76
CA ILE A 731 3.94 55.60 26.07
C ILE A 731 3.34 54.34 26.74
N GLN A 732 2.44 54.53 27.72
CA GLN A 732 1.74 53.47 28.48
C GLN A 732 0.23 53.41 28.16
N PRO A 733 -0.47 52.30 28.48
CA PRO A 733 -1.86 52.06 28.07
C PRO A 733 -2.90 52.49 29.11
N GLU A 734 -4.08 52.96 28.65
CA GLU A 734 -5.36 52.87 29.38
C GLU A 734 -6.54 53.29 28.48
N ALA A 735 -7.50 52.37 28.21
CA ALA A 735 -8.94 52.60 27.95
C ALA A 735 -9.59 51.38 27.25
N LEU A 736 -10.54 50.72 27.93
CA LEU A 736 -11.52 49.80 27.32
C LEU A 736 -12.78 50.59 26.88
N PRO A 737 -13.62 50.04 25.98
CA PRO A 737 -14.80 49.34 26.49
C PRO A 737 -15.21 48.04 25.76
N ASP A 738 -15.60 47.07 26.58
CA ASP A 738 -16.70 46.10 26.45
C ASP A 738 -16.85 45.16 25.22
N LEU A 739 -16.71 43.86 25.52
CA LEU A 739 -17.29 42.73 24.78
C LEU A 739 -18.75 42.48 25.23
N PRO A 740 -19.66 42.05 24.34
CA PRO A 740 -20.79 41.20 24.70
C PRO A 740 -20.31 39.75 24.88
N GLY A 741 -20.87 39.03 25.87
CA GLY A 741 -20.59 37.61 26.11
C GLY A 741 -21.46 36.65 25.28
N PRO A 742 -21.29 35.33 25.45
CA PRO A 742 -22.07 34.31 24.76
C PRO A 742 -23.41 34.02 25.45
N ASP A 743 -24.47 33.87 24.65
CA ASP A 743 -25.74 33.24 25.03
C ASP A 743 -26.05 32.12 24.01
N GLU A 744 -26.39 30.92 24.49
CA GLU A 744 -27.03 29.87 23.67
C GLU A 744 -28.53 30.20 23.51
N PRO A 745 -29.18 29.72 22.44
CA PRO A 745 -29.87 28.43 22.60
C PRO A 745 -29.87 27.52 21.35
N ALA A 746 -30.10 26.23 21.57
CA ALA A 746 -30.28 25.22 20.51
C ALA A 746 -31.67 25.28 19.84
N LEU A 747 -31.78 24.75 18.61
CA LEU A 747 -32.92 23.95 18.11
C LEU A 747 -32.58 23.27 16.77
N GLU A 748 -33.38 22.27 16.39
CA GLU A 748 -33.15 21.33 15.28
C GLU A 748 -34.03 21.64 14.02
N PRO A 749 -34.13 20.81 12.95
CA PRO A 749 -34.01 21.30 11.56
C PRO A 749 -35.34 21.47 10.79
N ALA A 750 -35.29 22.10 9.61
CA ALA A 750 -36.41 22.13 8.66
C ALA A 750 -36.01 22.20 7.17
N ALA A 751 -36.80 21.48 6.39
CA ALA A 751 -36.79 21.16 4.95
C ALA A 751 -36.65 22.29 3.89
N GLU A 752 -36.19 21.85 2.71
CA GLU A 752 -36.66 22.15 1.32
C GLU A 752 -37.17 23.55 0.93
N ALA A 753 -36.56 24.12 -0.13
CA ALA A 753 -37.27 24.93 -1.14
C ALA A 753 -36.51 25.01 -2.48
N ALA A 754 -37.17 24.61 -3.57
CA ALA A 754 -36.84 24.88 -4.98
C ALA A 754 -38.11 24.64 -5.84
N PRO A 755 -38.17 25.02 -7.14
CA PRO A 755 -37.29 25.88 -7.93
C PRO A 755 -38.06 27.11 -8.51
N GLU A 756 -37.45 27.87 -9.42
CA GLU A 756 -38.19 28.59 -10.47
C GLU A 756 -37.37 28.60 -11.79
N THR A 757 -38.06 28.64 -12.94
CA THR A 757 -37.50 28.28 -14.26
C THR A 757 -37.70 29.36 -15.33
N VAL A 758 -36.86 29.37 -16.38
CA VAL A 758 -37.08 30.16 -17.60
C VAL A 758 -36.73 29.34 -18.86
N GLU A 759 -37.74 29.12 -19.70
CA GLU A 759 -37.69 28.54 -21.06
C GLU A 759 -37.24 29.59 -22.12
N ALA A 760 -36.86 29.31 -23.37
CA ALA A 760 -36.35 28.13 -24.12
C ALA A 760 -36.07 28.58 -25.59
N GLN A 761 -35.97 27.64 -26.56
CA GLN A 761 -36.07 27.82 -28.04
C GLN A 761 -34.80 28.31 -28.80
N ARG A 762 -34.46 27.82 -30.03
CA ARG A 762 -34.77 26.54 -30.74
C ARG A 762 -33.84 26.35 -31.98
N GLU A 763 -33.65 25.09 -32.37
CA GLU A 763 -33.29 24.46 -33.68
C GLU A 763 -33.51 25.25 -35.00
N PRO A 764 -32.81 24.94 -36.13
CA PRO A 764 -32.86 23.59 -36.75
C PRO A 764 -31.63 23.00 -37.50
N GLU A 765 -31.75 21.67 -37.71
CA GLU A 765 -31.03 20.71 -38.58
C GLU A 765 -31.17 20.98 -40.11
N PRO A 766 -30.44 20.32 -41.07
CA PRO A 766 -30.37 18.85 -41.25
C PRO A 766 -29.07 18.19 -41.82
N GLU A 767 -29.06 16.85 -41.84
CA GLU A 767 -28.12 15.93 -42.55
C GLU A 767 -28.49 15.71 -44.07
N PRO A 768 -28.15 14.61 -44.82
CA PRO A 768 -27.18 13.48 -44.65
C PRO A 768 -26.41 13.03 -45.96
N VAL A 769 -25.77 11.82 -45.94
CA VAL A 769 -25.63 10.80 -47.05
C VAL A 769 -24.24 10.51 -47.71
N VAL A 770 -23.63 9.37 -47.29
CA VAL A 770 -22.93 8.29 -48.07
C VAL A 770 -21.52 8.52 -48.71
N ALA A 771 -20.81 7.41 -49.02
CA ALA A 771 -19.36 7.28 -49.22
C ALA A 771 -18.89 6.39 -50.41
N GLU A 772 -17.57 6.42 -50.70
CA GLU A 772 -16.74 5.43 -51.46
C GLU A 772 -17.05 5.16 -52.97
N PRO A 773 -16.20 4.46 -53.78
CA PRO A 773 -14.93 3.74 -53.49
C PRO A 773 -13.72 4.09 -54.42
N ALA A 774 -12.64 3.28 -54.37
CA ALA A 774 -11.47 3.31 -55.27
C ALA A 774 -11.69 2.59 -56.63
N PRO A 775 -10.73 2.63 -57.60
CA PRO A 775 -10.06 1.38 -58.00
C PRO A 775 -8.60 1.44 -58.57
N GLU A 776 -7.83 0.41 -58.22
CA GLU A 776 -6.87 -0.44 -58.98
C GLU A 776 -6.27 -0.07 -60.36
N SER A 777 -5.00 -0.47 -60.58
CA SER A 777 -4.63 -1.41 -61.69
C SER A 777 -3.27 -2.11 -61.46
N GLU A 778 -3.17 -3.40 -61.80
CA GLU A 778 -1.95 -4.25 -61.77
C GLU A 778 -1.18 -4.24 -63.13
N PRO A 779 -0.31 -5.22 -63.52
CA PRO A 779 0.49 -6.25 -62.80
C PRO A 779 1.96 -6.36 -63.29
N LEU A 780 2.77 -7.30 -62.75
CA LEU A 780 3.72 -8.14 -63.54
C LEU A 780 4.43 -9.30 -62.76
N ARG A 781 4.00 -10.54 -63.07
CA ARG A 781 4.67 -11.87 -63.06
C ARG A 781 6.05 -12.16 -62.40
N GLU A 782 6.07 -13.24 -61.60
CA GLU A 782 6.79 -14.55 -61.79
C GLU A 782 8.27 -14.59 -62.27
N PRO A 783 9.12 -15.52 -61.76
CA PRO A 783 8.85 -16.98 -61.82
C PRO A 783 9.43 -17.93 -60.72
N GLU A 784 8.94 -19.18 -60.72
CA GLU A 784 9.59 -20.41 -60.17
C GLU A 784 10.14 -21.28 -61.36
N PRO A 785 10.50 -22.60 -61.25
CA PRO A 785 10.77 -23.48 -60.10
C PRO A 785 12.04 -24.36 -60.24
N GLU A 786 12.36 -25.17 -59.21
CA GLU A 786 12.96 -26.53 -59.26
C GLU A 786 13.14 -27.04 -57.81
N LEU A 787 13.12 -28.33 -57.44
CA LEU A 787 12.37 -29.56 -57.73
C LEU A 787 13.04 -30.67 -56.89
N GLU A 788 12.29 -31.69 -56.46
CA GLU A 788 12.68 -32.73 -55.48
C GLU A 788 13.54 -33.89 -56.11
N PRO A 789 14.16 -34.83 -55.34
CA PRO A 789 13.41 -35.92 -54.69
C PRO A 789 13.99 -36.56 -53.39
N ALA A 790 13.21 -37.41 -52.72
CA ALA A 790 13.58 -38.26 -51.58
C ALA A 790 14.05 -39.70 -51.94
N ALA A 791 14.57 -40.49 -50.97
CA ALA A 791 14.27 -41.94 -50.77
C ALA A 791 15.11 -42.71 -49.69
N GLU A 792 14.49 -43.79 -49.17
CA GLU A 792 15.06 -45.06 -48.63
C GLU A 792 15.76 -45.14 -47.24
N ALA A 793 15.92 -46.37 -46.74
CA ALA A 793 15.99 -46.72 -45.30
C ALA A 793 16.70 -48.06 -44.97
N ALA A 794 16.98 -48.27 -43.66
CA ALA A 794 17.46 -49.51 -43.01
C ALA A 794 18.92 -49.97 -43.34
N PRO A 795 19.57 -50.88 -42.57
CA PRO A 795 19.07 -51.70 -41.45
C PRO A 795 19.92 -51.63 -40.15
N GLU A 796 19.68 -52.61 -39.26
CA GLU A 796 20.27 -52.78 -37.93
C GLU A 796 21.78 -53.13 -37.91
N THR A 797 22.46 -52.78 -36.80
CA THR A 797 23.60 -53.55 -36.27
C THR A 797 23.59 -53.54 -34.74
N VAL A 798 23.88 -54.69 -34.13
CA VAL A 798 24.04 -54.88 -32.68
C VAL A 798 25.42 -55.46 -32.43
N GLU A 799 26.22 -54.89 -31.51
CA GLU A 799 27.04 -55.64 -30.54
C GLU A 799 27.84 -54.78 -29.54
N ALA A 800 28.20 -55.43 -28.42
CA ALA A 800 29.33 -55.19 -27.52
C ALA A 800 29.45 -53.87 -26.70
N GLN A 801 29.48 -54.06 -25.36
CA GLN A 801 30.12 -53.14 -24.40
C GLN A 801 31.65 -53.33 -24.37
N PRO A 802 32.40 -52.32 -23.90
CA PRO A 802 33.66 -52.53 -23.18
C PRO A 802 33.60 -51.98 -21.73
N GLU A 803 34.22 -52.71 -20.79
CA GLU A 803 34.51 -52.27 -19.41
C GLU A 803 35.92 -51.63 -19.30
N PRO A 804 36.34 -51.05 -18.15
CA PRO A 804 37.20 -49.84 -18.14
C PRO A 804 38.70 -50.06 -17.90
N GLU A 805 39.47 -48.98 -18.08
CA GLU A 805 40.89 -48.83 -17.70
C GLU A 805 41.18 -47.37 -17.23
N PRO A 806 42.32 -47.02 -16.57
CA PRO A 806 42.26 -46.76 -15.12
C PRO A 806 42.85 -45.41 -14.64
N GLU A 807 42.77 -45.16 -13.32
CA GLU A 807 43.28 -43.96 -12.63
C GLU A 807 44.82 -43.89 -12.51
N PRO A 808 45.41 -42.67 -12.46
CA PRO A 808 46.81 -42.44 -12.07
C PRO A 808 46.97 -42.04 -10.59
N VAL A 809 47.95 -42.64 -9.89
CA VAL A 809 48.27 -42.37 -8.47
C VAL A 809 49.44 -41.39 -8.30
N VAL A 810 49.36 -40.50 -7.29
CA VAL A 810 50.48 -39.69 -6.77
C VAL A 810 50.49 -39.76 -5.23
N ALA A 811 51.66 -39.64 -4.57
CA ALA A 811 51.93 -40.15 -3.23
C ALA A 811 52.08 -39.11 -2.09
N GLU A 812 52.08 -39.61 -0.85
CA GLU A 812 52.12 -38.89 0.45
C GLU A 812 53.49 -38.25 0.81
N PRO A 813 53.49 -37.36 1.83
CA PRO A 813 54.51 -37.44 2.89
C PRO A 813 54.03 -37.20 4.34
N ALA A 814 54.41 -38.13 5.23
CA ALA A 814 54.71 -38.11 6.70
C ALA A 814 54.03 -37.14 7.74
N PRO A 815 53.84 -37.56 9.02
CA PRO A 815 53.02 -36.84 10.03
C PRO A 815 53.74 -36.34 11.31
N GLU A 816 53.04 -35.49 12.11
CA GLU A 816 52.99 -35.35 13.60
C GLU A 816 52.43 -33.95 14.00
N PRO A 817 52.00 -33.64 15.26
CA PRO A 817 51.93 -34.45 16.50
C PRO A 817 50.53 -34.49 17.20
N GLU A 818 50.41 -35.20 18.33
CA GLU A 818 49.20 -35.28 19.18
C GLU A 818 49.09 -34.21 20.29
N PRO A 819 47.87 -33.88 20.79
CA PRO A 819 47.63 -33.13 22.03
C PRO A 819 47.45 -34.03 23.28
N VAL A 820 47.63 -33.46 24.48
CA VAL A 820 47.84 -34.17 25.76
C VAL A 820 46.59 -34.19 26.68
N ARG A 821 46.49 -35.21 27.56
CA ARG A 821 45.45 -35.38 28.60
C ARG A 821 45.69 -34.51 29.86
N GLU A 822 44.60 -34.12 30.52
CA GLU A 822 44.55 -33.74 31.95
C GLU A 822 43.50 -34.59 32.73
N PRO A 823 43.52 -34.61 34.10
CA PRO A 823 43.06 -35.79 34.88
C PRO A 823 41.76 -35.65 35.69
N GLU A 824 41.34 -36.76 36.30
CA GLU A 824 40.13 -36.96 37.11
C GLU A 824 40.19 -36.36 38.54
N PRO A 825 39.02 -36.02 39.13
CA PRO A 825 38.77 -36.05 40.58
C PRO A 825 37.87 -37.23 41.00
N ALA A 826 37.91 -37.61 42.29
CA ALA A 826 37.33 -38.86 42.81
C ALA A 826 35.96 -38.73 43.54
N THR A 827 35.41 -39.88 43.94
CA THR A 827 34.06 -40.15 44.49
C THR A 827 33.86 -39.87 45.99
N GLU A 828 32.62 -39.54 46.40
CA GLU A 828 31.94 -40.02 47.64
C GLU A 828 30.38 -40.00 47.44
N PRO A 829 29.53 -40.64 48.28
CA PRO A 829 28.40 -41.45 47.76
C PRO A 829 26.94 -41.14 48.20
N GLU A 830 26.00 -41.75 47.46
CA GLU A 830 24.63 -42.28 47.75
C GLU A 830 23.64 -41.61 48.74
N PRO A 831 22.34 -41.65 48.41
CA PRO A 831 21.48 -42.69 49.02
C PRO A 831 20.67 -43.59 48.03
N GLU A 832 20.10 -44.67 48.57
CA GLU A 832 19.38 -45.78 47.89
C GLU A 832 17.92 -45.47 47.40
N PRO A 833 17.27 -46.37 46.62
CA PRO A 833 16.22 -46.01 45.63
C PRO A 833 14.80 -46.59 45.86
N GLU A 834 13.89 -46.30 44.92
CA GLU A 834 12.79 -47.22 44.52
C GLU A 834 12.86 -47.56 43.00
N PRO A 835 12.32 -48.71 42.53
CA PRO A 835 12.85 -49.35 41.31
C PRO A 835 11.87 -49.62 40.14
N ALA A 836 12.38 -49.44 38.91
CA ALA A 836 12.08 -50.21 37.67
C ALA A 836 10.61 -50.20 37.13
N ILE A 837 10.28 -50.53 35.87
CA ILE A 837 10.87 -51.45 34.85
C ILE A 837 10.84 -50.81 33.44
N ALA A 838 11.64 -51.32 32.51
CA ALA A 838 11.78 -50.81 31.13
C ALA A 838 11.71 -51.90 30.03
N ALA A 839 11.58 -51.42 28.78
CA ALA A 839 12.04 -52.00 27.50
C ALA A 839 11.31 -53.17 26.78
N LEU A 840 10.71 -52.81 25.62
CA LEU A 840 10.95 -53.33 24.24
C LEU A 840 10.79 -54.83 23.87
N ALA A 841 9.90 -55.12 22.89
CA ALA A 841 10.14 -55.96 21.68
C ALA A 841 8.93 -55.88 20.67
N PRO A 842 9.08 -56.15 19.34
CA PRO A 842 8.04 -55.89 18.33
C PRO A 842 7.52 -57.08 17.47
N VAL A 843 6.28 -56.93 16.94
CA VAL A 843 5.72 -57.34 15.60
C VAL A 843 5.78 -58.84 15.16
N PRO A 844 4.63 -59.48 14.83
CA PRO A 844 4.21 -59.66 13.42
C PRO A 844 2.68 -59.60 13.13
N GLU A 845 2.31 -59.49 11.84
CA GLU A 845 0.92 -59.50 11.28
C GLU A 845 0.39 -60.93 10.99
N PRO A 846 -0.92 -61.11 10.70
CA PRO A 846 -1.34 -61.28 9.28
C PRO A 846 -2.77 -60.77 8.90
N GLU A 847 -3.09 -60.83 7.60
CA GLU A 847 -4.37 -60.53 6.90
C GLU A 847 -5.45 -61.68 7.01
N PRO A 848 -6.54 -61.74 6.19
CA PRO A 848 -7.77 -60.91 6.21
C PRO A 848 -9.10 -61.73 6.13
N GLU A 849 -10.31 -61.14 6.29
CA GLU A 849 -11.54 -61.62 5.59
C GLU A 849 -12.81 -60.70 5.66
N ARG A 850 -13.36 -60.36 4.47
CA ARG A 850 -14.77 -60.34 3.97
C ARG A 850 -16.00 -59.71 4.68
N GLU A 851 -16.76 -58.96 3.84
CA GLU A 851 -18.26 -58.94 3.66
C GLU A 851 -19.18 -58.43 4.81
N ALA A 852 -20.30 -57.70 4.61
CA ALA A 852 -20.98 -57.12 3.43
C ALA A 852 -21.95 -55.95 3.81
N GLU A 853 -22.58 -55.29 2.83
CA GLU A 853 -23.78 -54.40 2.97
C GLU A 853 -25.11 -55.21 2.94
N PRO A 854 -26.35 -54.64 2.87
CA PRO A 854 -26.86 -53.25 3.02
C PRO A 854 -28.14 -53.16 3.93
N GLU A 855 -29.02 -52.15 3.71
CA GLU A 855 -30.45 -52.03 4.14
C GLU A 855 -30.78 -51.66 5.62
N SER A 856 -31.89 -50.97 5.96
CA SER A 856 -32.80 -50.08 5.21
C SER A 856 -33.72 -49.22 6.12
N VAL A 857 -34.11 -48.04 5.61
CA VAL A 857 -35.31 -47.17 5.84
C VAL A 857 -36.40 -47.58 6.88
N GLU A 858 -36.80 -46.66 7.78
CA GLU A 858 -38.19 -46.13 7.89
C GLU A 858 -38.39 -44.92 8.84
N LEU A 859 -39.47 -44.15 8.62
CA LEU A 859 -39.92 -43.00 9.43
C LEU A 859 -41.13 -43.40 10.30
N VAL A 860 -41.24 -42.86 11.53
CA VAL A 860 -42.54 -42.57 12.18
C VAL A 860 -42.44 -41.28 13.00
N SER A 861 -43.55 -40.54 13.12
CA SER A 861 -43.66 -39.24 13.78
C SER A 861 -44.48 -39.26 15.08
N ALA A 862 -44.39 -38.15 15.83
CA ALA A 862 -45.45 -37.51 16.63
C ALA A 862 -45.77 -37.98 18.09
N ILE A 863 -45.63 -37.01 19.02
CA ILE A 863 -46.59 -36.58 20.07
C ILE A 863 -47.13 -37.63 21.07
N THR A 864 -46.91 -37.44 22.39
CA THR A 864 -47.90 -36.99 23.44
C THR A 864 -47.29 -37.07 24.86
N GLU A 865 -47.71 -36.19 25.79
CA GLU A 865 -47.53 -36.27 27.26
C GLU A 865 -48.52 -37.30 27.91
N PRO A 866 -48.84 -37.36 29.24
CA PRO A 866 -48.33 -36.67 30.45
C PRO A 866 -48.17 -37.54 31.75
N ALA A 867 -47.71 -36.94 32.87
CA ALA A 867 -48.16 -37.30 34.23
C ALA A 867 -47.85 -36.26 35.35
N LEU A 868 -48.84 -35.98 36.21
CA LEU A 868 -48.80 -35.26 37.51
C LEU A 868 -48.41 -36.24 38.67
N SER A 869 -48.10 -35.90 39.94
CA SER A 869 -47.81 -34.69 40.78
C SER A 869 -47.04 -35.20 42.05
N ALA A 870 -46.78 -34.55 43.20
CA ALA A 870 -47.18 -33.31 43.91
C ALA A 870 -45.99 -32.82 44.79
N PHE A 871 -46.02 -32.13 45.96
CA PHE A 871 -46.99 -31.84 47.04
C PHE A 871 -46.71 -30.47 47.73
N ASP A 872 -47.80 -29.83 48.17
CA ASP A 872 -48.01 -28.86 49.28
C ASP A 872 -47.21 -27.56 49.51
N GLU A 873 -48.02 -26.54 49.86
CA GLU A 873 -47.76 -25.15 50.29
C GLU A 873 -47.85 -25.06 51.86
N PRO A 874 -48.01 -23.91 52.59
CA PRO A 874 -48.34 -22.53 52.17
C PRO A 874 -47.59 -21.34 52.83
N GLY A 875 -47.72 -20.13 52.25
CA GLY A 875 -48.28 -19.00 53.01
C GLY A 875 -47.53 -17.65 53.12
N TYR A 876 -48.11 -16.60 52.49
CA TYR A 876 -48.21 -15.18 52.92
C TYR A 876 -46.93 -14.28 52.90
N PHE A 877 -46.96 -12.99 52.48
CA PHE A 877 -47.95 -12.17 51.71
C PHE A 877 -47.31 -10.79 51.34
N GLY A 878 -47.77 -10.09 50.28
CA GLY A 878 -47.44 -8.67 50.03
C GLY A 878 -47.53 -8.17 48.58
N GLU A 879 -48.38 -7.17 48.30
CA GLU A 879 -48.64 -6.56 46.98
C GLU A 879 -47.84 -5.26 46.72
N PRO A 880 -47.77 -4.78 45.46
CA PRO A 880 -48.55 -3.58 45.06
C PRO A 880 -49.32 -3.73 43.70
N PRO A 881 -50.17 -2.75 43.29
CA PRO A 881 -51.41 -3.05 42.52
C PRO A 881 -51.46 -2.64 41.01
N PRO A 882 -52.56 -2.97 40.26
CA PRO A 882 -52.70 -2.82 38.79
C PRO A 882 -53.77 -1.77 38.33
N VAL A 883 -54.26 -1.90 37.07
CA VAL A 883 -55.36 -1.15 36.36
C VAL A 883 -54.88 0.12 35.59
N ALA A 884 -55.24 0.42 34.31
CA ALA A 884 -56.45 0.13 33.53
C ALA A 884 -56.30 0.07 31.98
N GLU A 885 -57.25 -0.63 31.33
CA GLU A 885 -57.93 -0.34 30.04
C GLU A 885 -59.47 -0.54 30.31
N PRO A 886 -60.47 -0.47 29.37
CA PRO A 886 -60.45 -0.25 27.91
C PRO A 886 -61.64 0.54 27.27
N GLU A 887 -61.76 0.50 25.92
CA GLU A 887 -63.00 0.54 25.07
C GLU A 887 -63.84 1.87 24.87
N PRO A 888 -64.82 1.95 23.90
CA PRO A 888 -64.67 1.87 22.43
C PRO A 888 -65.63 2.84 21.61
N GLU A 889 -66.21 2.37 20.48
CA GLU A 889 -67.29 2.93 19.58
C GLU A 889 -66.87 3.87 18.41
N ALA A 890 -67.45 3.79 17.18
CA ALA A 890 -68.29 2.76 16.54
C ALA A 890 -68.38 2.85 14.97
N GLU A 891 -68.61 1.68 14.35
CA GLU A 891 -69.23 1.30 13.05
C GLU A 891 -69.47 2.27 11.87
N ARG A 892 -69.16 1.79 10.64
CA ARG A 892 -70.16 1.53 9.57
C ARG A 892 -69.65 0.59 8.45
N GLU A 893 -70.57 -0.06 7.74
CA GLU A 893 -70.33 -1.27 6.91
C GLU A 893 -70.91 -1.13 5.44
N PRO A 894 -71.04 -2.16 4.56
CA PRO A 894 -70.32 -2.19 3.26
C PRO A 894 -71.23 -2.45 2.02
N GLU A 895 -70.63 -2.70 0.83
CA GLU A 895 -71.37 -3.40 -0.26
C GLU A 895 -70.51 -4.33 -1.18
N ARG A 896 -70.65 -5.64 -0.92
CA ARG A 896 -70.59 -6.85 -1.79
C ARG A 896 -69.73 -7.00 -3.07
N ALA A 897 -69.11 -8.19 -3.17
CA ALA A 897 -68.68 -8.87 -4.40
C ALA A 897 -69.80 -9.70 -5.08
N PRO A 898 -69.52 -10.40 -6.20
CA PRO A 898 -69.44 -11.88 -6.10
C PRO A 898 -68.37 -12.58 -6.96
N GLU A 899 -68.00 -13.81 -6.56
CA GLU A 899 -67.23 -14.83 -7.31
C GLU A 899 -68.19 -15.86 -7.97
N PRO A 900 -67.79 -17.13 -8.30
CA PRO A 900 -66.59 -17.66 -8.98
C PRO A 900 -66.99 -18.59 -10.17
N LEU A 901 -66.03 -19.31 -10.80
CA LEU A 901 -66.18 -20.75 -11.11
C LEU A 901 -64.84 -21.44 -11.48
N VAL A 902 -64.81 -22.77 -11.46
CA VAL A 902 -63.62 -23.66 -11.51
C VAL A 902 -63.85 -24.83 -12.48
N ALA A 903 -62.83 -25.28 -13.24
CA ALA A 903 -62.59 -26.70 -13.61
C ALA A 903 -61.31 -26.95 -14.47
N GLU A 904 -60.44 -27.83 -13.94
CA GLU A 904 -59.82 -29.02 -14.59
C GLU A 904 -59.02 -28.95 -15.92
N ALA A 905 -57.68 -29.05 -15.74
CA ALA A 905 -56.69 -29.92 -16.41
C ALA A 905 -57.01 -30.75 -17.68
N PHE A 906 -56.00 -30.86 -18.58
CA PHE A 906 -55.45 -32.16 -19.09
C PHE A 906 -54.16 -31.98 -19.93
N THR A 907 -53.26 -32.97 -19.89
CA THR A 907 -52.11 -33.21 -20.80
C THR A 907 -52.16 -34.71 -21.23
N PRO A 908 -51.34 -35.27 -22.18
CA PRO A 908 -50.16 -34.75 -22.87
C PRO A 908 -50.04 -35.09 -24.39
N GLN A 909 -48.83 -34.93 -24.96
CA GLN A 909 -48.25 -35.57 -26.19
C GLN A 909 -48.86 -35.28 -27.58
N SER A 910 -48.04 -34.77 -28.52
CA SER A 910 -47.30 -35.59 -29.53
C SER A 910 -46.64 -34.77 -30.67
N GLU A 911 -45.50 -35.24 -31.16
CA GLU A 911 -44.77 -34.84 -32.39
C GLU A 911 -45.30 -35.63 -33.64
N PRO A 912 -45.02 -35.28 -34.93
CA PRO A 912 -43.69 -34.88 -35.46
C PRO A 912 -43.63 -33.89 -36.69
N GLU A 913 -42.39 -33.69 -37.20
CA GLU A 913 -41.93 -33.05 -38.46
C GLU A 913 -42.40 -33.74 -39.80
N PRO A 914 -41.97 -33.35 -41.05
CA PRO A 914 -41.07 -32.25 -41.55
C PRO A 914 -41.56 -31.43 -42.79
N GLU A 915 -40.79 -30.41 -43.26
CA GLU A 915 -40.17 -30.33 -44.63
C GLU A 915 -39.65 -28.93 -45.13
N ARG A 916 -38.32 -28.84 -45.37
CA ARG A 916 -37.54 -28.30 -46.54
C ARG A 916 -37.64 -26.86 -47.14
N GLU A 917 -36.44 -26.23 -47.18
CA GLU A 917 -35.73 -25.55 -48.32
C GLU A 917 -36.25 -24.23 -48.98
N ARG A 918 -35.38 -23.20 -49.03
CA ARG A 918 -34.63 -22.74 -50.26
C ARG A 918 -33.64 -21.56 -50.04
N GLN A 919 -32.72 -21.36 -50.99
CA GLN A 919 -31.65 -20.32 -51.04
C GLN A 919 -31.89 -19.29 -52.17
N LEU A 920 -31.12 -18.18 -52.24
CA LEU A 920 -30.42 -17.66 -53.45
C LEU A 920 -29.66 -16.31 -53.23
N GLN A 921 -28.62 -16.04 -54.07
CA GLN A 921 -27.92 -14.74 -54.33
C GLN A 921 -28.10 -14.35 -55.84
N PRO A 922 -27.75 -13.15 -56.38
CA PRO A 922 -26.36 -12.77 -56.80
C PRO A 922 -26.04 -11.23 -56.91
N GLU A 923 -24.96 -10.84 -57.63
CA GLU A 923 -24.34 -9.48 -57.79
C GLU A 923 -24.55 -8.78 -59.20
N PRO A 924 -23.61 -7.99 -59.82
CA PRO A 924 -23.33 -6.52 -59.71
C PRO A 924 -23.28 -5.71 -61.07
N MET A 925 -22.90 -4.39 -61.13
CA MET A 925 -22.07 -3.73 -62.21
C MET A 925 -21.89 -2.15 -62.22
N ALA A 926 -20.61 -1.67 -62.31
CA ALA A 926 -19.95 -0.69 -63.24
C ALA A 926 -20.21 0.87 -63.41
N ALA A 927 -19.18 1.69 -63.08
CA ALA A 927 -18.36 2.68 -63.89
C ALA A 927 -18.83 4.09 -64.44
N SER A 928 -17.98 5.15 -64.29
CA SER A 928 -17.40 6.06 -65.35
C SER A 928 -16.97 7.51 -64.94
N ALA A 929 -15.78 7.97 -65.41
CA ALA A 929 -14.95 9.14 -65.00
C ALA A 929 -15.21 10.57 -65.59
N ALA A 930 -14.57 11.64 -65.02
CA ALA A 930 -14.13 12.91 -65.67
C ALA A 930 -13.19 13.81 -64.78
N GLU A 931 -12.39 14.71 -65.39
CA GLU A 931 -11.42 15.71 -64.80
C GLU A 931 -11.54 17.08 -65.59
N PRO A 932 -10.77 18.22 -65.42
CA PRO A 932 -9.45 18.45 -64.78
C PRO A 932 -9.17 19.83 -64.04
N ALA A 933 -7.91 19.99 -63.56
CA ALA A 933 -7.08 21.24 -63.50
C ALA A 933 -7.30 22.37 -62.43
N ALA A 934 -6.28 23.12 -61.94
CA ALA A 934 -4.79 22.95 -61.89
C ALA A 934 -4.04 24.07 -61.07
N GLN A 935 -2.75 23.84 -60.72
CA GLN A 935 -1.69 24.80 -60.27
C GLN A 935 -1.85 25.41 -58.84
N THR A 936 -0.83 25.62 -57.98
CA THR A 936 0.67 25.46 -57.95
C THR A 936 1.16 25.59 -56.48
N SER A 937 2.40 25.31 -56.01
CA SER A 937 3.70 24.86 -56.58
C SER A 937 4.65 24.27 -55.50
N ALA A 938 5.75 23.65 -55.96
CA ALA A 938 6.93 23.10 -55.26
C ALA A 938 7.90 24.17 -54.64
N PRO A 939 8.98 23.84 -53.86
CA PRO A 939 9.73 22.56 -53.87
C PRO A 939 10.22 21.93 -52.55
N ASP A 940 10.66 20.67 -52.73
CA ASP A 940 11.35 19.75 -51.82
C ASP A 940 12.68 19.31 -52.48
N VAL A 941 13.74 18.99 -51.70
CA VAL A 941 14.95 18.28 -52.17
C VAL A 941 15.59 17.45 -51.04
N SER A 942 15.94 16.20 -51.36
CA SER A 942 16.45 15.18 -50.43
C SER A 942 17.98 15.08 -50.29
N SER A 943 18.43 14.79 -49.06
CA SER A 943 19.37 13.71 -48.63
C SER A 943 20.75 13.42 -49.30
N THR A 944 21.64 12.86 -48.45
CA THR A 944 22.65 11.80 -48.75
C THR A 944 23.96 12.13 -49.50
N LEU A 945 25.12 11.86 -48.84
CA LEU A 945 26.14 10.92 -49.35
C LEU A 945 27.24 10.54 -48.32
N VAL A 946 27.98 9.47 -48.61
CA VAL A 946 28.90 8.72 -47.71
C VAL A 946 30.20 8.33 -48.44
N ALA A 947 31.38 8.38 -47.76
CA ALA A 947 32.63 7.62 -48.04
C ALA A 947 33.88 8.26 -47.36
N TRP A 948 35.03 7.60 -47.07
CA TRP A 948 35.36 6.20 -46.70
C TRP A 948 36.76 6.14 -45.95
N PRO A 949 37.78 5.25 -46.13
CA PRO A 949 38.51 4.67 -44.97
C PRO A 949 39.98 5.12 -44.67
N SER A 950 40.40 4.81 -43.43
CA SER A 950 41.71 4.30 -42.96
C SER A 950 43.08 4.86 -43.47
N GLY A 951 43.88 5.39 -42.52
CA GLY A 951 45.17 4.77 -42.15
C GLY A 951 46.52 5.30 -42.71
N ALA A 952 47.23 6.11 -41.89
CA ALA A 952 48.71 6.13 -41.72
C ALA A 952 49.63 6.56 -42.91
N PRO A 953 50.95 6.77 -42.71
CA PRO A 953 51.60 7.62 -41.68
C PRO A 953 52.75 8.54 -42.19
N SER A 954 53.27 9.37 -41.27
CA SER A 954 54.67 9.89 -41.17
C SER A 954 55.14 11.11 -41.99
N THR A 955 55.79 12.05 -41.28
CA THR A 955 57.08 12.70 -41.61
C THR A 955 57.75 13.14 -40.28
N ALA A 956 59.06 13.38 -40.26
CA ALA A 956 59.91 13.67 -39.09
C ALA A 956 60.77 14.94 -39.36
N PRO A 957 61.74 15.43 -38.53
CA PRO A 957 62.27 14.87 -37.25
C PRO A 957 62.67 15.86 -36.11
N GLY A 958 62.95 15.31 -34.91
CA GLY A 958 64.31 15.43 -34.30
C GLY A 958 64.62 16.47 -33.19
N ASN A 959 64.88 15.93 -31.97
CA ASN A 959 65.77 16.41 -30.89
C ASN A 959 65.34 17.65 -30.03
N GLY A 960 65.43 17.63 -28.69
CA GLY A 960 65.70 16.49 -27.77
C GLY A 960 66.06 16.91 -26.32
N GLU A 961 65.59 16.11 -25.34
CA GLU A 961 65.98 16.00 -23.89
C GLU A 961 65.84 17.24 -22.96
N PRO A 962 65.73 17.05 -21.62
CA PRO A 962 65.63 15.82 -20.82
C PRO A 962 64.21 15.61 -20.20
N ALA A 963 64.06 14.70 -19.22
CA ALA A 963 62.78 14.33 -18.59
C ALA A 963 62.84 14.30 -17.05
N GLU A 964 61.68 14.53 -16.39
CA GLU A 964 61.26 14.33 -14.98
C GLU A 964 60.13 15.36 -14.67
N PRO A 965 59.23 15.14 -13.69
CA PRO A 965 58.20 14.10 -13.60
C PRO A 965 56.76 14.71 -13.64
N ALA A 966 55.72 13.94 -13.31
CA ALA A 966 54.30 14.28 -13.57
C ALA A 966 53.43 14.51 -12.31
N SER A 967 52.33 15.28 -12.44
CA SER A 967 51.12 15.14 -11.61
C SER A 967 49.84 15.74 -12.25
N PHE A 968 48.69 15.24 -11.79
CA PHE A 968 47.31 15.78 -11.83
C PHE A 968 46.51 16.07 -13.14
N GLU A 969 45.55 15.16 -13.38
CA GLU A 969 44.07 15.37 -13.34
C GLU A 969 43.17 15.56 -14.60
N GLU A 970 41.89 15.29 -14.30
CA GLU A 970 40.59 15.43 -14.98
C GLU A 970 40.28 14.64 -16.26
N ALA A 971 39.11 13.99 -16.20
CA ALA A 971 38.42 13.34 -17.32
C ALA A 971 36.92 13.68 -17.23
N THR A 972 36.29 14.03 -18.36
CA THR A 972 34.87 14.40 -18.43
C THR A 972 34.10 13.46 -19.34
N GLY A 973 33.02 12.86 -18.81
CA GLY A 973 32.07 12.03 -19.56
C GLY A 973 30.85 12.84 -20.01
N VAL A 974 30.18 12.41 -21.08
CA VAL A 974 29.03 13.10 -21.69
C VAL A 974 27.75 12.27 -21.53
N ILE A 975 26.63 12.96 -21.25
CA ILE A 975 25.30 12.38 -21.05
C ILE A 975 24.45 12.58 -22.32
N PRO A 976 23.67 11.57 -22.79
CA PRO A 976 22.68 11.73 -23.85
C PRO A 976 21.33 12.24 -23.32
N VAL A 977 20.59 12.97 -24.16
CA VAL A 977 19.30 13.61 -23.82
C VAL A 977 18.13 12.76 -24.33
N TRP A 978 17.03 12.72 -23.57
CA TRP A 978 15.72 12.22 -24.00
C TRP A 978 14.72 13.39 -24.15
N GLN A 979 13.78 13.25 -25.09
CA GLN A 979 12.61 14.11 -25.26
C GLN A 979 11.37 13.26 -25.54
N GLN A 980 10.21 13.76 -25.13
CA GLN A 980 8.90 13.31 -25.60
C GLN A 980 7.95 14.52 -25.64
N THR A 981 6.96 14.50 -26.52
CA THR A 981 5.99 15.58 -26.71
C THR A 981 4.66 15.01 -27.18
N ASP A 982 3.54 15.50 -26.63
CA ASP A 982 2.19 15.30 -27.16
C ASP A 982 1.53 16.67 -27.41
N PRO A 983 0.77 16.89 -28.51
CA PRO A 983 0.75 18.20 -29.17
C PRO A 983 -0.50 19.09 -28.93
N ASN A 984 -1.39 18.77 -27.98
CA ASN A 984 -2.68 19.49 -27.82
C ASN A 984 -3.01 20.02 -26.40
N ALA A 985 -2.07 20.00 -25.45
CA ALA A 985 -2.19 20.80 -24.24
C ALA A 985 -1.64 22.22 -24.50
N ASP A 986 -2.39 23.27 -24.16
CA ASP A 986 -1.91 24.65 -24.33
C ASP A 986 -0.76 24.92 -23.35
N SER A 987 0.46 24.99 -23.88
CA SER A 987 1.67 24.80 -23.09
C SER A 987 1.99 26.04 -22.25
N ARG A 988 2.13 25.88 -20.92
CA ARG A 988 2.97 26.79 -20.12
C ARG A 988 4.38 26.71 -20.66
N ARG A 989 4.74 27.70 -21.48
CA ARG A 989 5.98 27.70 -22.25
C ARG A 989 7.15 28.19 -21.39
N THR A 990 7.68 27.29 -20.56
CA THR A 990 8.89 27.52 -19.75
C THR A 990 10.02 28.13 -20.57
N VAL A 991 10.49 29.31 -20.15
CA VAL A 991 11.57 30.07 -20.79
C VAL A 991 12.86 29.89 -19.99
N SER A 992 13.75 29.01 -20.47
CA SER A 992 15.08 28.84 -19.85
C SER A 992 16.07 29.90 -20.31
N LEU A 993 16.52 30.74 -19.38
CA LEU A 993 17.54 31.76 -19.62
C LEU A 993 18.96 31.21 -19.72
N GLN A 994 19.16 29.90 -19.58
CA GLN A 994 20.41 29.26 -20.02
C GLN A 994 20.35 28.90 -21.52
N ALA A 995 19.16 28.62 -22.07
CA ALA A 995 19.01 28.05 -23.42
C ALA A 995 18.80 29.07 -24.56
N MET A 996 18.22 30.25 -24.30
CA MET A 996 18.03 31.25 -25.37
C MET A 996 19.36 31.85 -25.88
N PRO A 997 19.44 32.33 -27.14
CA PRO A 997 20.47 33.28 -27.56
C PRO A 997 20.15 34.71 -27.06
N PRO A 998 21.12 35.65 -27.06
CA PRO A 998 20.90 37.00 -26.52
C PRO A 998 19.88 37.90 -27.23
N GLU A 999 19.46 37.58 -28.47
CA GLU A 999 18.68 38.51 -29.32
C GLU A 999 17.34 37.93 -29.85
N GLN A 1000 16.78 36.89 -29.21
CA GLN A 1000 15.49 36.32 -29.65
C GLN A 1000 14.26 36.94 -28.95
N VAL A 1001 13.77 38.04 -29.50
CA VAL A 1001 12.33 38.40 -29.41
C VAL A 1001 11.58 37.67 -30.53
N ALA A 1002 10.46 37.02 -30.22
CA ALA A 1002 9.62 36.35 -31.20
C ALA A 1002 8.83 37.39 -32.03
N ALA A 1003 9.37 37.77 -33.20
CA ALA A 1003 8.77 38.77 -34.07
C ALA A 1003 7.39 38.31 -34.60
N GLY A 1004 6.31 38.94 -34.12
CA GLY A 1004 4.94 38.71 -34.61
C GLY A 1004 3.86 38.62 -33.52
N SER A 1005 4.25 38.51 -32.24
CA SER A 1005 3.32 38.44 -31.10
C SER A 1005 3.33 39.77 -30.31
N THR A 1006 2.14 40.31 -30.02
CA THR A 1006 1.94 41.46 -29.12
C THR A 1006 1.89 41.00 -27.67
N PHE A 1007 2.61 41.65 -26.76
CA PHE A 1007 2.69 41.26 -25.34
C PHE A 1007 2.49 42.48 -24.44
N ALA A 1008 1.59 42.41 -23.46
CA ALA A 1008 1.28 43.59 -22.64
C ALA A 1008 2.45 44.06 -21.75
N ALA A 1009 3.44 43.21 -21.48
CA ALA A 1009 4.64 43.56 -20.73
C ALA A 1009 5.87 42.74 -21.13
N MET A 1010 7.06 43.23 -20.79
CA MET A 1010 8.35 42.61 -21.07
C MET A 1010 9.30 42.75 -19.87
N LEU A 1011 10.19 41.78 -19.71
CA LEU A 1011 11.28 41.74 -18.74
C LEU A 1011 12.62 41.79 -19.49
N THR A 1012 13.37 42.88 -19.34
CA THR A 1012 14.71 43.06 -19.94
C THR A 1012 15.77 42.92 -18.86
N PHE A 1013 16.64 41.92 -18.97
CA PHE A 1013 17.73 41.69 -18.04
C PHE A 1013 18.85 42.70 -18.31
N GLU A 1014 19.00 43.69 -17.43
CA GLU A 1014 19.94 44.82 -17.57
C GLU A 1014 21.33 44.48 -16.97
N SER A 1015 21.37 43.59 -15.98
CA SER A 1015 22.60 43.14 -15.32
C SER A 1015 22.47 41.70 -14.81
N GLY A 1016 23.60 41.10 -14.41
CA GLY A 1016 23.70 39.71 -13.95
C GLY A 1016 24.10 38.72 -15.05
N PRO A 1017 24.17 37.40 -14.74
CA PRO A 1017 24.55 36.36 -15.71
C PRO A 1017 23.70 36.31 -16.99
N PHE A 1018 22.51 36.90 -16.97
CA PHE A 1018 21.54 36.89 -18.06
C PHE A 1018 21.36 38.24 -18.77
N ALA A 1019 22.25 39.21 -18.53
CA ALA A 1019 22.19 40.55 -19.12
C ALA A 1019 22.05 40.54 -20.66
N GLY A 1020 21.25 41.46 -21.18
CA GLY A 1020 20.86 41.57 -22.59
C GLY A 1020 19.65 40.74 -23.00
N ARG A 1021 19.25 39.73 -22.20
CA ARG A 1021 18.10 38.86 -22.53
C ARG A 1021 16.77 39.58 -22.28
N ILE A 1022 15.79 39.30 -23.13
CA ILE A 1022 14.43 39.83 -23.06
C ILE A 1022 13.44 38.67 -22.99
N VAL A 1023 12.53 38.70 -22.01
CA VAL A 1023 11.41 37.76 -21.88
C VAL A 1023 10.12 38.56 -22.02
N ALA A 1024 9.28 38.21 -22.98
CA ALA A 1024 7.96 38.80 -23.11
C ALA A 1024 6.97 38.09 -22.16
N LEU A 1025 6.14 38.86 -21.45
CA LEU A 1025 5.17 38.35 -20.51
C LEU A 1025 3.80 38.16 -21.21
N PRO A 1026 3.23 36.95 -21.23
CA PRO A 1026 1.83 36.76 -21.62
C PRO A 1026 0.88 37.41 -20.59
N ASN A 1027 -0.39 37.62 -20.98
CA ASN A 1027 -1.44 38.24 -20.15
C ASN A 1027 -1.96 37.31 -19.02
N GLN A 1028 -1.06 36.71 -18.24
CA GLN A 1028 -1.36 35.74 -17.19
C GLN A 1028 -0.32 35.79 -16.06
N MET A 1029 -0.44 34.88 -15.09
CA MET A 1029 0.55 34.68 -14.04
C MET A 1029 1.83 34.06 -14.59
N VAL A 1030 2.98 34.54 -14.13
CA VAL A 1030 4.34 34.09 -14.53
C VAL A 1030 5.21 33.94 -13.28
N THR A 1031 5.71 32.73 -13.03
CA THR A 1031 6.68 32.42 -11.97
C THR A 1031 8.12 32.61 -12.44
N ILE A 1032 9.00 33.08 -11.54
CA ILE A 1032 10.40 33.36 -11.82
C ILE A 1032 11.28 32.73 -10.72
N GLY A 1033 12.22 31.87 -11.12
CA GLY A 1033 13.09 31.18 -10.17
C GLY A 1033 14.10 30.25 -10.85
N ARG A 1034 14.91 29.54 -10.06
CA ARG A 1034 15.93 28.61 -10.56
C ARG A 1034 15.42 27.17 -10.78
N ALA A 1035 14.28 26.80 -10.20
CA ALA A 1035 13.67 25.49 -10.41
C ALA A 1035 13.09 25.36 -11.83
N PRO A 1036 13.13 24.17 -12.45
CA PRO A 1036 12.84 23.99 -13.89
C PRO A 1036 11.35 24.14 -14.25
N ASP A 1037 10.48 24.16 -13.25
CA ASP A 1037 9.02 24.28 -13.33
C ASP A 1037 8.52 25.73 -13.22
N ASN A 1038 9.41 26.72 -13.05
CA ASN A 1038 9.04 28.13 -13.20
C ASN A 1038 8.79 28.47 -14.68
N ASP A 1039 7.89 29.42 -14.95
CA ASP A 1039 7.63 29.95 -16.28
C ASP A 1039 8.86 30.66 -16.87
N VAL A 1040 9.68 31.31 -16.02
CA VAL A 1040 10.99 31.87 -16.38
C VAL A 1040 12.08 31.26 -15.49
N VAL A 1041 12.90 30.39 -16.08
CA VAL A 1041 13.97 29.68 -15.38
C VAL A 1041 15.26 30.49 -15.43
N VAL A 1042 15.54 31.17 -14.33
CA VAL A 1042 16.72 32.00 -14.07
C VAL A 1042 17.79 31.11 -13.44
N GLY A 1043 18.63 30.49 -14.29
CA GLY A 1043 19.68 29.54 -13.88
C GLY A 1043 20.90 30.14 -13.18
N ASP A 1044 20.71 31.17 -12.35
CA ASP A 1044 21.73 31.85 -11.52
C ASP A 1044 21.72 31.23 -10.13
N PRO A 1045 22.85 30.72 -9.60
CA PRO A 1045 22.92 30.15 -8.25
C PRO A 1045 22.43 31.05 -7.11
N ALA A 1046 22.48 32.38 -7.25
CA ALA A 1046 21.93 33.32 -6.26
C ALA A 1046 20.41 33.48 -6.34
N THR A 1047 19.77 32.91 -7.37
CA THR A 1047 18.32 32.85 -7.49
C THR A 1047 17.77 31.59 -6.80
N SER A 1048 16.83 31.82 -5.88
CA SER A 1048 16.07 30.78 -5.16
C SER A 1048 15.24 29.89 -6.10
N GLY A 1049 14.84 28.70 -5.63
CA GLY A 1049 14.09 27.71 -6.43
C GLY A 1049 12.86 28.31 -7.10
N HIS A 1050 12.00 28.95 -6.30
CA HIS A 1050 11.04 29.95 -6.75
C HIS A 1050 11.43 31.25 -6.05
N HIS A 1051 11.50 32.37 -6.77
CA HIS A 1051 12.02 33.63 -6.23
C HIS A 1051 10.91 34.67 -6.13
N GLY A 1052 10.21 34.91 -7.24
CA GLY A 1052 9.08 35.82 -7.31
C GLY A 1052 8.06 35.36 -8.34
N ARG A 1053 6.89 35.99 -8.31
CA ARG A 1053 5.78 35.71 -9.21
C ARG A 1053 5.16 37.02 -9.67
N ILE A 1054 4.97 37.19 -10.97
CA ILE A 1054 4.27 38.32 -11.56
C ILE A 1054 2.85 37.90 -11.90
N GLU A 1055 1.85 38.69 -11.49
CA GLU A 1055 0.42 38.45 -11.74
C GLU A 1055 -0.26 39.69 -12.30
N VAL A 1056 -1.21 39.49 -13.23
CA VAL A 1056 -2.12 40.55 -13.68
C VAL A 1056 -3.35 40.57 -12.77
N ARG A 1057 -3.53 41.66 -12.02
CA ARG A 1057 -4.70 41.89 -11.16
C ARG A 1057 -5.37 43.21 -11.54
N THR A 1058 -6.67 43.15 -11.86
CA THR A 1058 -7.47 44.29 -12.36
C THR A 1058 -6.77 45.14 -13.44
N GLY A 1059 -6.11 44.48 -14.41
CA GLY A 1059 -5.42 45.15 -15.52
C GLY A 1059 -4.08 45.83 -15.15
N SER A 1060 -3.51 45.53 -13.98
CA SER A 1060 -2.16 45.96 -13.59
C SER A 1060 -1.29 44.77 -13.22
N PHE A 1061 0.01 44.85 -13.49
CA PHE A 1061 0.97 43.84 -13.08
C PHE A 1061 1.39 44.06 -11.62
N TRP A 1062 1.54 42.97 -10.88
CA TRP A 1062 2.01 42.93 -9.50
C TRP A 1062 3.09 41.87 -9.37
N ILE A 1063 4.14 42.14 -8.62
CA ILE A 1063 5.13 41.13 -8.23
C ILE A 1063 5.00 40.79 -6.74
N SER A 1064 4.93 39.50 -6.43
CA SER A 1064 5.03 38.95 -5.08
C SER A 1064 6.37 38.20 -4.92
N ASP A 1065 7.01 38.32 -3.76
CA ASP A 1065 8.13 37.45 -3.38
C ASP A 1065 7.61 36.09 -2.89
N LEU A 1066 8.29 34.99 -3.25
CA LEU A 1066 7.87 33.62 -2.91
C LEU A 1066 8.62 33.03 -1.70
N GLY A 1067 9.10 33.88 -0.78
CA GLY A 1067 9.96 33.47 0.33
C GLY A 1067 11.41 33.32 -0.11
N SER A 1068 11.89 34.21 -0.98
CA SER A 1068 13.22 34.09 -1.58
C SER A 1068 14.34 34.39 -0.59
N THR A 1069 15.45 33.67 -0.75
CA THR A 1069 16.58 33.66 0.19
C THR A 1069 17.30 35.00 0.30
N ASN A 1070 17.18 35.85 -0.73
CA ASN A 1070 17.82 37.17 -0.81
C ASN A 1070 16.79 38.33 -0.82
N GLY A 1071 15.49 38.02 -0.94
CA GLY A 1071 14.39 38.97 -1.07
C GLY A 1071 14.32 39.63 -2.46
N THR A 1072 13.19 39.51 -3.13
CA THR A 1072 12.86 40.26 -4.35
C THR A 1072 12.84 41.76 -4.01
N GLN A 1073 13.45 42.58 -4.87
CA GLN A 1073 13.45 44.04 -4.71
C GLN A 1073 12.88 44.72 -5.94
N VAL A 1074 12.25 45.89 -5.77
CA VAL A 1074 11.76 46.74 -6.87
C VAL A 1074 12.20 48.17 -6.61
N ASN A 1075 13.05 48.70 -7.49
CA ASN A 1075 13.77 49.98 -7.38
C ASN A 1075 14.68 50.08 -6.13
N GLY A 1076 15.21 48.95 -5.66
CA GLY A 1076 16.09 48.87 -4.49
C GLY A 1076 15.37 48.76 -3.14
N GLU A 1077 14.04 48.71 -3.13
CA GLU A 1077 13.23 48.40 -1.95
C GLU A 1077 12.88 46.91 -1.95
N GLN A 1078 13.13 46.17 -0.87
CA GLN A 1078 12.60 44.81 -0.71
C GLN A 1078 11.07 44.82 -0.68
N VAL A 1079 10.44 43.83 -1.32
CA VAL A 1079 8.99 43.71 -1.40
C VAL A 1079 8.52 42.33 -0.91
N ILE A 1080 7.39 42.31 -0.21
CA ILE A 1080 6.57 41.09 -0.08
C ILE A 1080 5.63 41.03 -1.29
N GLU A 1081 5.00 42.17 -1.61
CA GLU A 1081 4.21 42.36 -2.81
C GLU A 1081 4.18 43.84 -3.21
N LYS A 1082 4.26 44.16 -4.52
CA LYS A 1082 4.23 45.54 -5.04
C LYS A 1082 3.66 45.57 -6.47
N GLN A 1083 2.88 46.61 -6.78
CA GLN A 1083 2.41 46.88 -8.15
C GLN A 1083 3.60 47.34 -9.01
N LEU A 1084 3.72 46.78 -10.22
CA LEU A 1084 4.74 47.17 -11.19
C LEU A 1084 4.23 48.29 -12.11
N THR A 1085 5.14 49.18 -12.46
CA THR A 1085 4.95 50.32 -13.36
C THR A 1085 6.02 50.33 -14.44
N ASP A 1086 5.73 50.96 -15.59
CA ASP A 1086 6.65 50.99 -16.73
C ASP A 1086 8.02 51.60 -16.37
N GLY A 1087 9.08 50.83 -16.59
CA GLY A 1087 10.46 51.19 -16.30
C GLY A 1087 11.03 50.66 -14.98
N ASP A 1088 10.22 50.03 -14.11
CA ASP A 1088 10.63 49.52 -12.79
C ASP A 1088 11.78 48.49 -12.86
N MET A 1089 12.72 48.57 -11.92
CA MET A 1089 13.91 47.71 -11.85
C MET A 1089 13.76 46.65 -10.76
N ILE A 1090 13.58 45.40 -11.15
CA ILE A 1090 13.39 44.25 -10.27
C ILE A 1090 14.73 43.55 -10.03
N ALA A 1091 15.11 43.28 -8.77
CA ALA A 1091 16.31 42.48 -8.45
C ALA A 1091 15.92 41.03 -8.13
N ILE A 1092 16.57 40.07 -8.81
CA ILE A 1092 16.35 38.61 -8.68
C ILE A 1092 17.73 37.91 -8.72
N GLY A 1093 18.20 37.44 -7.56
CA GLY A 1093 19.56 36.90 -7.42
C GLY A 1093 20.63 37.94 -7.75
N GLN A 1094 21.54 37.63 -8.67
CA GLN A 1094 22.51 38.59 -9.22
C GLN A 1094 21.97 39.44 -10.38
N ASN A 1095 20.73 39.21 -10.82
CA ASN A 1095 20.15 39.88 -11.98
C ASN A 1095 19.36 41.11 -11.58
N THR A 1096 19.50 42.19 -12.35
CA THR A 1096 18.54 43.31 -12.32
C THR A 1096 17.78 43.34 -13.63
N VAL A 1097 16.45 43.40 -13.54
CA VAL A 1097 15.52 43.16 -14.65
C VAL A 1097 14.57 44.34 -14.74
N ARG A 1098 14.59 45.08 -15.85
CA ARG A 1098 13.63 46.14 -16.12
C ARG A 1098 12.30 45.53 -16.56
N PHE A 1099 11.22 45.93 -15.92
CA PHE A 1099 9.86 45.72 -16.40
C PHE A 1099 9.43 46.88 -17.29
N THR A 1100 8.86 46.59 -18.47
CA THR A 1100 8.29 47.61 -19.38
C THR A 1100 6.94 47.15 -19.94
N LEU A 1101 6.06 48.10 -20.25
CA LEU A 1101 4.77 47.85 -20.91
C LEU A 1101 4.88 48.14 -22.41
N GLU A 1102 4.22 47.35 -23.27
CA GLU A 1102 3.97 47.78 -24.67
C GLU A 1102 2.85 48.85 -24.71
N SER A 1103 3.02 49.87 -25.56
CA SER A 1103 2.20 51.11 -25.60
C SER A 1103 1.37 51.26 -26.87
#